data_AF-A0A2E7QTY1-F1
#
_entry.id   AF-A0A2E7QTY1-F1
#
_cell.length_a   1.000
_cell.length_b   1.000
_cell.length_c   1.000
_cell.angle_alpha   90.00
_cell.angle_beta   90.00
_cell.angle_gamma   90.00
#
_symmetry.space_group_name_H-M   'P 1'
#
loop_
_entity.id
_entity.type
_entity.pdbx_description
1 polymer ?
#
loop_
_entity_poly.entity_id
_entity_poly.type
_entity_poly.pdbx_seq_one_letter_code
_entity_poly.pdbx_strand_id
1 'polypeptide(L)'
;MLFALLLMFDSLIGLSYDAGLVVWSGLFNGDLVWMLQSFEMMSGGLLAIHLVLGSMRQRWGWVGIVVSLMLLIVLILGTLELLLSGLGRSALVNYNLSAVGLSGMYWTAAYLSVAAGLTLTYKVQRFGNFAQANTMLVGSYVAITLMWSDRFFPISDAPKDDALNWSLLITAAVTAFFVTGLVGIILDTLVYRRFRKKAASPQVMMIASLGIAMLIRAVLYMRFSAGTFRFVPDKDWRLASSKFSVATERLQLHLGDRTDVPLMEWASNVNPYAFTYTKSVLVIGVFASVFLLLFLLHRTRLGRRMRAVADNPELAASSGINVENVHLTSAFLSSGISGLGGALLAGVLPMNPEVGIALLLPAFAIIVLGTIGSIPGVILASIFIGLVRAGSEPLLIGVGQALDRPTMTGFAEVMPFILLVAVLLVMPRGVGDVLTRWHIDRMRGRREKGYGSTTHSFSDRVSVRPITFLYNVVRALMAYVQDVGILIIDTLRRGKAAVAVLIRPFRTLLLLRLVGASGFVMHSFTVSREFLSTNSRKIFLRQLSPSLNLDRYTERGSWIVFLILFLIILLITSVLPSASELTKVMQVARIFALLGIFGLMSFSLNLHTGITGMNNFGVIFFVGIGAVTVGILCAPVETNGYGWNPWLATLVAVSISGVAGWLLAYPTARLRMDYFAIVTISLGEMLRIALQSEPLLRAGTVTSAIGISQYARPFEGWWDSGMSETVGRWFGLEVAAPYVVLLAFMCVLFTLAIWWLLDTVLSSPWGRILRSIREDQDVSQHHGHDILKHKAASLALGAAVAAMAGALWAWLNTGIFPEFMSPVRSTFLVWAAFIVGGRGNNRGMIVGAFLIVIVEFFFNVMVVARGSESLPLHGIVTHLDNAFRWVVVDFGGYLWSDLSIEEVFLRGKVIVNLSYLKLALIGLIIIVALQLAPKGLIPEVPSRPIPSVDLRRRGKGVEQ
;
A
#
# COMPACT_ATOMS: atom_id res chain seq x y z
N MET A 1 29.53 -7.20 -9.75
CA MET A 1 30.05 -8.29 -8.90
C MET A 1 31.03 -7.73 -7.89
N LEU A 2 32.19 -7.19 -8.30
CA LEU A 2 33.22 -6.65 -7.40
C LEU A 2 32.66 -5.70 -6.31
N PHE A 3 31.84 -4.71 -6.68
CA PHE A 3 31.18 -3.82 -5.70
C PHE A 3 30.30 -4.57 -4.68
N ALA A 4 29.58 -5.62 -5.10
CA ALA A 4 28.73 -6.40 -4.19
C ALA A 4 29.57 -7.24 -3.21
N LEU A 5 30.70 -7.77 -3.66
CA LEU A 5 31.67 -8.46 -2.81
C LEU A 5 32.37 -7.49 -1.84
N LEU A 6 32.63 -6.25 -2.27
CA LEU A 6 33.21 -5.21 -1.41
C LEU A 6 32.27 -4.88 -0.24
N LEU A 7 30.98 -4.62 -0.50
CA LEU A 7 29.98 -4.38 0.55
C LEU A 7 29.90 -5.58 1.53
N MET A 8 29.86 -6.81 1.01
CA MET A 8 29.85 -8.02 1.85
C MET A 8 31.13 -8.17 2.67
N PHE A 9 32.29 -7.72 2.17
CA PHE A 9 33.57 -7.84 2.85
C PHE A 9 33.76 -6.78 3.95
N ASP A 10 33.45 -5.51 3.67
CA ASP A 10 33.49 -4.45 4.69
C ASP A 10 32.51 -4.75 5.83
N SER A 11 31.28 -5.14 5.48
CA SER A 11 30.26 -5.58 6.43
C SER A 11 30.66 -6.85 7.20
N LEU A 12 31.36 -7.82 6.59
CA LEU A 12 31.85 -9.00 7.30
C LEU A 12 32.88 -8.60 8.37
N ILE A 13 33.80 -7.69 8.05
CA ILE A 13 34.76 -7.18 9.05
C ILE A 13 34.00 -6.40 10.13
N GLY A 14 33.00 -5.58 9.75
CA GLY A 14 32.18 -4.81 10.67
C GLY A 14 31.46 -5.68 11.69
N LEU A 15 30.70 -6.67 11.20
CA LEU A 15 29.92 -7.59 12.04
C LEU A 15 30.79 -8.60 12.83
N SER A 16 32.07 -8.79 12.49
CA SER A 16 32.93 -9.78 13.17
C SER A 16 33.99 -9.17 14.09
N TYR A 17 34.42 -7.92 13.83
CA TYR A 17 35.58 -7.30 14.47
C TYR A 17 35.39 -5.80 14.81
N ASP A 18 34.17 -5.27 14.67
CA ASP A 18 33.83 -3.84 14.84
C ASP A 18 34.77 -2.89 14.06
N ALA A 19 35.02 -3.20 12.79
CA ALA A 19 35.88 -2.41 11.92
C ALA A 19 35.40 -2.40 10.47
N GLY A 20 35.50 -1.26 9.78
CA GLY A 20 35.01 -1.09 8.41
C GLY A 20 34.58 0.36 8.15
N LEU A 21 34.17 0.69 6.93
CA LEU A 21 33.81 2.04 6.51
C LEU A 21 32.71 2.67 7.38
N VAL A 22 31.72 1.88 7.83
CA VAL A 22 30.65 2.36 8.72
C VAL A 22 31.21 2.76 10.09
N VAL A 23 32.03 1.90 10.70
CA VAL A 23 32.57 2.13 12.06
C VAL A 23 33.61 3.25 12.05
N TRP A 24 34.56 3.18 11.11
CA TRP A 24 35.64 4.17 10.97
C TRP A 24 35.14 5.58 10.58
N SER A 25 33.87 5.72 10.19
CA SER A 25 33.26 7.03 9.97
C SER A 25 33.04 7.83 11.27
N GLY A 26 32.82 7.15 12.41
CA GLY A 26 32.43 7.78 13.68
C GLY A 26 31.08 8.51 13.65
N LEU A 27 30.29 8.36 12.59
CA LEU A 27 29.01 9.10 12.39
C LEU A 27 27.82 8.47 13.12
N PHE A 28 27.93 7.20 13.51
CA PHE A 28 26.87 6.41 14.13
C PHE A 28 27.40 5.68 15.35
N ASN A 29 26.56 5.48 16.37
CA ASN A 29 26.92 4.82 17.63
C ASN A 29 25.86 3.80 18.04
N GLY A 30 26.25 2.80 18.84
CA GLY A 30 25.35 1.75 19.34
C GLY A 30 24.73 0.90 18.23
N ASP A 31 23.52 0.39 18.46
CA ASP A 31 22.76 -0.49 17.56
C ASP A 31 22.69 -0.02 16.11
N LEU A 32 22.72 1.29 15.84
CA LEU A 32 22.70 1.84 14.49
C LEU A 32 23.90 1.39 13.64
N VAL A 33 25.07 1.20 14.24
CA VAL A 33 26.27 0.69 13.55
C VAL A 33 26.01 -0.74 13.05
N TRP A 34 25.60 -1.61 13.96
CA TRP A 34 25.27 -3.02 13.69
C TRP A 34 24.12 -3.19 12.70
N MET A 35 23.11 -2.32 12.75
CA MET A 35 22.01 -2.29 11.78
C MET A 35 22.48 -1.86 10.39
N LEU A 36 23.34 -0.84 10.28
CA LEU A 36 23.88 -0.37 9.00
C LEU A 36 24.80 -1.42 8.37
N GLN A 37 25.70 -2.03 9.14
CA GLN A 37 26.52 -3.17 8.71
C GLN A 37 25.64 -4.33 8.24
N SER A 38 24.60 -4.71 9.00
CA SER A 38 23.67 -5.79 8.62
C SER A 38 22.93 -5.48 7.31
N PHE A 39 22.48 -4.23 7.14
CA PHE A 39 21.85 -3.76 5.90
C PHE A 39 22.84 -3.79 4.72
N GLU A 40 24.11 -3.53 4.94
CA GLU A 40 25.18 -3.62 3.94
C GLU A 40 25.44 -5.08 3.51
N MET A 41 25.52 -6.04 4.47
CA MET A 41 25.61 -7.47 4.16
C MET A 41 24.43 -7.92 3.29
N MET A 42 23.21 -7.59 3.71
CA MET A 42 22.00 -7.92 2.97
C MET A 42 21.98 -7.29 1.57
N SER A 43 22.44 -6.04 1.44
CA SER A 43 22.49 -5.33 0.16
C SER A 43 23.54 -5.91 -0.79
N GLY A 44 24.76 -6.15 -0.31
CA GLY A 44 25.82 -6.81 -1.07
C GLY A 44 25.43 -8.22 -1.49
N GLY A 45 24.89 -9.01 -0.56
CA GLY A 45 24.40 -10.37 -0.81
C GLY A 45 23.25 -10.41 -1.82
N LEU A 46 22.25 -9.54 -1.71
CA LEU A 46 21.16 -9.43 -2.69
C LEU A 46 21.67 -9.06 -4.09
N LEU A 47 22.65 -8.16 -4.19
CA LEU A 47 23.29 -7.81 -5.46
C LEU A 47 24.09 -8.98 -6.05
N ALA A 48 24.83 -9.73 -5.23
CA ALA A 48 25.56 -10.92 -5.66
C ALA A 48 24.61 -12.03 -6.15
N ILE A 49 23.56 -12.32 -5.37
CA ILE A 49 22.49 -13.27 -5.71
C ILE A 49 21.83 -12.88 -7.04
N HIS A 50 21.43 -11.61 -7.21
CA HIS A 50 20.82 -11.13 -8.45
C HIS A 50 21.71 -11.34 -9.68
N LEU A 51 23.00 -11.03 -9.57
CA LEU A 51 23.97 -11.17 -10.66
C LEU A 51 24.22 -12.64 -11.05
N VAL A 52 24.47 -13.51 -10.06
CA VAL A 52 24.72 -14.94 -10.30
C VAL A 52 23.51 -15.60 -10.97
N LEU A 53 22.32 -15.38 -10.40
CA LEU A 53 21.06 -15.92 -10.94
C LEU A 53 20.71 -15.39 -12.32
N GLY A 54 21.09 -14.14 -12.63
CA GLY A 54 20.89 -13.54 -13.96
C GLY A 54 21.45 -14.43 -15.07
N SER A 55 22.64 -14.99 -14.86
CA SER A 55 23.28 -15.94 -15.80
C SER A 55 22.60 -17.32 -15.82
N MET A 56 22.27 -17.88 -14.65
CA MET A 56 21.69 -19.22 -14.55
C MET A 56 20.26 -19.29 -15.11
N ARG A 57 19.45 -18.23 -14.95
CA ARG A 57 18.02 -18.24 -15.25
C ARG A 57 17.74 -18.46 -16.75
N GLN A 58 18.61 -18.01 -17.63
CA GLN A 58 18.48 -18.21 -19.08
C GLN A 58 18.64 -19.69 -19.51
N ARG A 59 19.22 -20.55 -18.64
CA ARG A 59 19.52 -21.95 -18.95
C ARG A 59 18.77 -22.96 -18.07
N TRP A 60 18.37 -22.57 -16.85
CA TRP A 60 17.75 -23.48 -15.85
C TRP A 60 16.37 -23.06 -15.31
N GLY A 61 15.84 -21.90 -15.71
CA GLY A 61 14.44 -21.50 -15.47
C GLY A 61 13.98 -21.60 -14.00
N TRP A 62 13.11 -22.58 -13.72
CA TRP A 62 12.51 -22.78 -12.39
C TRP A 62 13.51 -23.17 -11.29
N VAL A 63 14.58 -23.90 -11.63
CA VAL A 63 15.61 -24.31 -10.64
C VAL A 63 16.29 -23.07 -10.06
N GLY A 64 16.57 -22.07 -10.91
CA GLY A 64 17.11 -20.79 -10.48
C GLY A 64 16.19 -20.02 -9.51
N ILE A 65 14.87 -20.23 -9.57
CA ILE A 65 13.94 -19.62 -8.60
C ILE A 65 14.07 -20.31 -7.24
N VAL A 66 14.05 -21.64 -7.18
CA VAL A 66 14.19 -22.38 -5.91
C VAL A 66 15.55 -22.07 -5.26
N VAL A 67 16.63 -22.10 -6.05
CA VAL A 67 17.99 -21.73 -5.59
C VAL A 67 18.04 -20.28 -5.10
N SER A 68 17.34 -19.33 -5.76
CA SER A 68 17.31 -17.92 -5.31
C SER A 68 16.76 -17.73 -3.90
N LEU A 69 15.76 -18.52 -3.54
CA LEU A 69 15.07 -18.43 -2.26
C LEU A 69 15.87 -19.13 -1.15
N MET A 70 16.56 -20.23 -1.48
CA MET A 70 17.52 -20.87 -0.57
C MET A 70 18.72 -19.94 -0.29
N LEU A 71 19.30 -19.32 -1.33
CA LEU A 71 20.40 -18.36 -1.16
C LEU A 71 19.98 -17.13 -0.34
N LEU A 72 18.74 -16.66 -0.49
CA LEU A 72 18.21 -15.57 0.32
C LEU A 72 18.08 -15.95 1.81
N ILE A 73 17.61 -17.16 2.11
CA ILE A 73 17.53 -17.66 3.50
C ILE A 73 18.92 -17.83 4.10
N VAL A 74 19.88 -18.40 3.35
CA VAL A 74 21.28 -18.53 3.79
C VAL A 74 21.92 -17.16 4.03
N LEU A 75 21.64 -16.15 3.19
CA LEU A 75 22.12 -14.78 3.41
C LEU A 75 21.53 -14.16 4.69
N ILE A 76 20.23 -14.33 4.94
CA ILE A 76 19.57 -13.80 6.15
C ILE A 76 20.15 -14.48 7.40
N LEU A 77 20.20 -15.81 7.43
CA LEU A 77 20.74 -16.55 8.58
C LEU A 77 22.23 -16.28 8.79
N GLY A 78 23.02 -16.18 7.72
CA GLY A 78 24.44 -15.82 7.82
C GLY A 78 24.69 -14.38 8.28
N THR A 79 23.82 -13.43 7.92
CA THR A 79 23.89 -12.05 8.45
C THR A 79 23.58 -12.03 9.94
N LEU A 80 22.58 -12.81 10.38
CA LEU A 80 22.20 -12.93 11.79
C LEU A 80 23.25 -13.66 12.62
N GLU A 81 23.89 -14.70 12.08
CA GLU A 81 25.01 -15.41 12.71
C GLU A 81 26.17 -14.45 13.00
N LEU A 82 26.59 -13.66 11.99
CA LEU A 82 27.67 -12.68 12.13
C LEU A 82 27.29 -11.59 13.15
N LEU A 83 26.10 -11.00 13.00
CA LEU A 83 25.58 -9.97 13.92
C LEU A 83 25.56 -10.41 15.39
N LEU A 84 25.03 -11.60 15.66
CA LEU A 84 24.93 -12.12 17.03
C LEU A 84 26.30 -12.52 17.59
N SER A 85 27.18 -13.08 16.74
CA SER A 85 28.57 -13.39 17.12
C SER A 85 29.34 -12.14 17.51
N GLY A 86 29.29 -11.08 16.69
CA GLY A 86 29.98 -9.82 16.96
C GLY A 86 29.46 -9.07 18.19
N LEU A 87 28.17 -9.22 18.50
CA LEU A 87 27.57 -8.70 19.73
C LEU A 87 27.88 -9.54 20.99
N GLY A 88 28.52 -10.71 20.85
CA GLY A 88 28.75 -11.65 21.96
C GLY A 88 27.45 -12.23 22.52
N ARG A 89 26.46 -12.48 21.66
CA ARG A 89 25.11 -12.92 22.04
C ARG A 89 24.73 -14.22 21.34
N SER A 90 23.90 -15.03 22.00
CA SER A 90 23.34 -16.26 21.44
C SER A 90 21.82 -16.17 21.28
N ALA A 91 21.30 -16.72 20.19
CA ALA A 91 19.86 -16.80 19.92
C ALA A 91 19.43 -18.24 19.65
N LEU A 92 18.45 -18.72 20.42
CA LEU A 92 17.80 -20.02 20.19
C LEU A 92 16.53 -19.84 19.37
N VAL A 93 16.54 -20.34 18.14
CA VAL A 93 15.38 -20.31 17.22
C VAL A 93 14.75 -21.70 17.13
N ASN A 94 13.56 -21.85 17.70
CA ASN A 94 12.86 -23.14 17.83
C ASN A 94 11.87 -23.39 16.66
N TYR A 95 12.34 -24.06 15.61
CA TYR A 95 11.54 -24.45 14.45
C TYR A 95 10.79 -25.78 14.66
N ASN A 96 9.55 -25.72 15.14
CA ASN A 96 8.62 -26.85 15.15
C ASN A 96 8.07 -27.07 13.72
N LEU A 97 8.48 -28.16 13.05
CA LEU A 97 8.21 -28.37 11.63
C LEU A 97 6.71 -28.48 11.31
N SER A 98 5.96 -29.31 12.05
CA SER A 98 4.52 -29.48 11.82
C SER A 98 3.74 -28.20 12.18
N ALA A 99 4.21 -27.43 13.17
CA ALA A 99 3.62 -26.13 13.48
C ALA A 99 3.79 -25.13 12.34
N VAL A 100 5.00 -24.99 11.79
CA VAL A 100 5.28 -24.04 10.69
C VAL A 100 4.60 -24.48 9.39
N GLY A 101 4.61 -25.78 9.08
CA GLY A 101 3.90 -26.32 7.91
C GLY A 101 2.39 -26.07 7.97
N LEU A 102 1.72 -26.44 9.06
CA LEU A 102 0.27 -26.30 9.20
C LEU A 102 -0.18 -24.85 9.45
N SER A 103 0.59 -24.05 10.19
CA SER A 103 0.33 -22.60 10.33
C SER A 103 0.58 -21.87 9.02
N GLY A 104 1.57 -22.31 8.22
CA GLY A 104 1.81 -21.83 6.87
C GLY A 104 0.64 -22.14 5.93
N MET A 105 0.07 -23.34 5.98
CA MET A 105 -1.14 -23.70 5.24
C MET A 105 -2.38 -22.92 5.70
N TYR A 106 -2.50 -22.65 7.00
CA TYR A 106 -3.54 -21.76 7.55
C TYR A 106 -3.45 -20.33 6.97
N TRP A 107 -2.27 -19.69 7.03
CA TRP A 107 -2.08 -18.35 6.44
C TRP A 107 -2.25 -18.37 4.92
N THR A 108 -1.79 -19.45 4.26
CA THR A 108 -2.02 -19.71 2.83
C THR A 108 -3.52 -19.64 2.50
N ALA A 109 -4.35 -20.40 3.21
CA ALA A 109 -5.80 -20.44 2.97
C ALA A 109 -6.48 -19.08 3.23
N ALA A 110 -6.11 -18.40 4.33
CA ALA A 110 -6.63 -17.07 4.64
C ALA A 110 -6.39 -16.09 3.48
N TYR A 111 -5.14 -15.98 2.98
CA TYR A 111 -4.82 -15.06 1.89
C TYR A 111 -5.28 -15.54 0.51
N LEU A 112 -5.28 -16.85 0.25
CA LEU A 112 -5.66 -17.43 -1.05
C LEU A 112 -7.13 -17.14 -1.39
N SER A 113 -8.04 -17.07 -0.41
CA SER A 113 -9.45 -16.73 -0.64
C SER A 113 -9.64 -15.30 -1.19
N VAL A 114 -8.82 -14.34 -0.74
CA VAL A 114 -8.78 -12.97 -1.28
C VAL A 114 -8.00 -12.93 -2.60
N ALA A 115 -6.84 -13.59 -2.66
CA ALA A 115 -5.95 -13.56 -3.81
C ALA A 115 -6.57 -14.22 -5.05
N ALA A 116 -7.28 -15.33 -4.91
CA ALA A 116 -8.00 -15.98 -6.01
C ALA A 116 -9.14 -15.10 -6.55
N GLY A 117 -9.90 -14.44 -5.66
CA GLY A 117 -10.94 -13.48 -6.03
C GLY A 117 -10.37 -12.28 -6.79
N LEU A 118 -9.37 -11.60 -6.22
CA LEU A 118 -8.64 -10.51 -6.88
C LEU A 118 -8.06 -10.94 -8.23
N THR A 119 -7.50 -12.15 -8.34
CA THR A 119 -6.92 -12.67 -9.58
C THR A 119 -7.98 -12.86 -10.66
N LEU A 120 -9.16 -13.36 -10.31
CA LEU A 120 -10.27 -13.50 -11.24
C LEU A 120 -10.77 -12.13 -11.72
N THR A 121 -10.97 -11.20 -10.79
CA THR A 121 -11.37 -9.82 -11.09
C THR A 121 -10.36 -9.12 -12.00
N TYR A 122 -9.05 -9.18 -11.70
CA TYR A 122 -8.04 -8.56 -12.56
C TYR A 122 -7.95 -9.28 -13.92
N LYS A 123 -8.06 -10.62 -13.98
CA LYS A 123 -8.01 -11.37 -15.25
C LYS A 123 -9.08 -10.90 -16.24
N VAL A 124 -10.31 -10.70 -15.78
CA VAL A 124 -11.47 -10.38 -16.65
C VAL A 124 -11.73 -8.88 -16.75
N GLN A 125 -11.46 -8.10 -15.70
CA GLN A 125 -11.77 -6.66 -15.62
C GLN A 125 -10.53 -5.74 -15.69
N ARG A 126 -9.30 -6.28 -15.64
CA ARG A 126 -8.02 -5.58 -15.84
C ARG A 126 -7.69 -4.45 -14.84
N PHE A 127 -8.17 -4.53 -13.60
CA PHE A 127 -7.78 -3.61 -12.51
C PHE A 127 -7.70 -4.31 -11.13
N GLY A 128 -6.98 -3.70 -10.18
CA GLY A 128 -6.88 -4.19 -8.80
C GLY A 128 -8.07 -3.74 -7.92
N ASN A 129 -8.87 -4.69 -7.43
CA ASN A 129 -10.08 -4.42 -6.65
C ASN A 129 -9.80 -4.33 -5.13
N PHE A 130 -9.49 -3.14 -4.62
CA PHE A 130 -9.24 -2.91 -3.18
C PHE A 130 -10.44 -3.26 -2.26
N ALA A 131 -11.65 -3.44 -2.80
CA ALA A 131 -12.81 -3.89 -2.04
C ALA A 131 -12.83 -5.41 -1.75
N GLN A 132 -11.97 -6.22 -2.37
CA GLN A 132 -12.09 -7.69 -2.33
C GLN A 132 -12.04 -8.27 -0.91
N ALA A 133 -11.12 -7.80 -0.06
CA ALA A 133 -11.04 -8.23 1.34
C ALA A 133 -12.22 -7.73 2.20
N ASN A 134 -12.96 -6.72 1.75
CA ASN A 134 -14.19 -6.31 2.42
C ASN A 134 -15.39 -7.15 1.97
N THR A 135 -15.38 -7.72 0.75
CA THR A 135 -16.34 -8.79 0.41
C THR A 135 -16.06 -10.08 1.20
N MET A 136 -14.78 -10.35 1.55
CA MET A 136 -14.45 -11.39 2.55
C MET A 136 -15.05 -11.05 3.92
N LEU A 137 -14.85 -9.84 4.45
CA LEU A 137 -15.43 -9.43 5.74
C LEU A 137 -16.98 -9.54 5.75
N VAL A 138 -17.67 -9.17 4.67
CA VAL A 138 -19.13 -9.38 4.59
C VAL A 138 -19.48 -10.87 4.75
N GLY A 139 -18.70 -11.78 4.16
CA GLY A 139 -18.86 -13.22 4.37
C GLY A 139 -18.61 -13.68 5.81
N SER A 140 -17.60 -13.10 6.48
CA SER A 140 -17.36 -13.31 7.91
C SER A 140 -18.57 -12.90 8.75
N TYR A 141 -19.14 -11.72 8.48
CA TYR A 141 -20.30 -11.22 9.22
C TYR A 141 -21.59 -11.96 8.90
N VAL A 142 -21.79 -12.46 7.66
CA VAL A 142 -22.90 -13.35 7.32
C VAL A 142 -22.89 -14.62 8.19
N ALA A 143 -21.73 -15.22 8.42
CA ALA A 143 -21.59 -16.38 9.30
C ALA A 143 -21.97 -16.04 10.75
N ILE A 144 -21.50 -14.90 11.27
CA ILE A 144 -21.81 -14.40 12.62
C ILE A 144 -23.31 -14.10 12.78
N THR A 145 -23.96 -13.47 11.79
CA THR A 145 -25.42 -13.24 11.83
C THR A 145 -26.25 -14.52 11.75
N LEU A 146 -25.75 -15.56 11.07
CA LEU A 146 -26.42 -16.86 11.02
C LEU A 146 -26.31 -17.60 12.36
N MET A 147 -25.18 -17.51 13.05
CA MET A 147 -24.99 -18.06 14.39
C MET A 147 -26.02 -17.54 15.39
N TRP A 148 -26.28 -16.23 15.39
CA TRP A 148 -27.29 -15.61 16.25
C TRP A 148 -28.75 -15.74 15.73
N SER A 149 -28.99 -16.36 14.57
CA SER A 149 -30.35 -16.52 14.04
C SER A 149 -31.10 -17.66 14.75
N ASP A 150 -32.39 -17.49 15.02
CA ASP A 150 -33.20 -18.37 15.88
C ASP A 150 -33.19 -19.85 15.44
N ARG A 151 -33.00 -20.09 14.13
CA ARG A 151 -32.83 -21.42 13.53
C ARG A 151 -31.55 -22.15 13.97
N PHE A 152 -30.48 -21.41 14.23
CA PHE A 152 -29.13 -21.93 14.45
C PHE A 152 -28.55 -21.57 15.82
N PHE A 153 -29.10 -20.57 16.50
CA PHE A 153 -28.69 -20.19 17.86
C PHE A 153 -28.73 -21.39 18.84
N PRO A 154 -29.80 -22.22 18.89
CA PRO A 154 -29.84 -23.42 19.73
C PRO A 154 -28.77 -24.48 19.40
N ILE A 155 -28.20 -24.45 18.18
CA ILE A 155 -27.08 -25.31 17.78
C ILE A 155 -25.76 -24.65 18.21
N SER A 156 -25.60 -23.35 17.98
CA SER A 156 -24.39 -22.60 18.39
C SER A 156 -24.19 -22.56 19.91
N ASP A 157 -25.29 -22.60 20.67
CA ASP A 157 -25.32 -22.58 22.13
C ASP A 157 -25.60 -23.96 22.76
N ALA A 158 -25.57 -25.05 21.98
CA ALA A 158 -25.78 -26.40 22.49
C ALA A 158 -24.83 -26.74 23.67
N PRO A 159 -25.27 -27.55 24.66
CA PRO A 159 -24.37 -28.13 25.65
C PRO A 159 -23.26 -28.93 24.98
N LYS A 160 -22.06 -28.94 25.58
CA LYS A 160 -20.91 -29.66 25.04
C LYS A 160 -21.12 -31.16 25.10
N ASP A 161 -21.02 -31.85 23.97
CA ASP A 161 -21.14 -33.31 23.85
C ASP A 161 -19.97 -33.99 23.10
N ASP A 162 -18.90 -33.23 22.80
CA ASP A 162 -17.75 -33.62 21.95
C ASP A 162 -18.13 -34.03 20.50
N ALA A 163 -19.38 -33.83 20.04
CA ALA A 163 -19.88 -34.24 18.72
C ALA A 163 -20.09 -33.06 17.74
N LEU A 164 -18.98 -32.63 17.10
CA LEU A 164 -18.93 -31.48 16.17
C LEU A 164 -20.11 -31.39 15.18
N ASN A 165 -20.93 -30.35 15.30
CA ASN A 165 -22.04 -30.09 14.40
C ASN A 165 -21.59 -29.29 13.17
N TRP A 166 -21.87 -29.81 11.97
CA TRP A 166 -21.44 -29.24 10.70
C TRP A 166 -22.49 -28.34 10.02
N SER A 167 -23.74 -28.38 10.50
CA SER A 167 -24.89 -27.77 9.79
C SER A 167 -24.76 -26.25 9.64
N LEU A 168 -24.52 -25.53 10.76
CA LEU A 168 -24.29 -24.09 10.74
C LEU A 168 -23.02 -23.73 9.95
N LEU A 169 -21.91 -24.48 10.07
CA LEU A 169 -20.67 -24.19 9.32
C LEU A 169 -20.89 -24.28 7.81
N ILE A 170 -21.54 -25.34 7.32
CA ILE A 170 -21.78 -25.55 5.89
C ILE A 170 -22.80 -24.53 5.38
N THR A 171 -23.90 -24.29 6.10
CA THR A 171 -24.88 -23.25 5.72
C THR A 171 -24.25 -21.86 5.71
N ALA A 172 -23.40 -21.51 6.68
CA ALA A 172 -22.70 -20.23 6.71
C ALA A 172 -21.75 -20.06 5.53
N ALA A 173 -20.93 -21.07 5.21
CA ALA A 173 -20.00 -21.01 4.09
C ALA A 173 -20.72 -20.87 2.73
N VAL A 174 -21.83 -21.58 2.52
CA VAL A 174 -22.64 -21.51 1.30
C VAL A 174 -23.40 -20.19 1.21
N THR A 175 -24.08 -19.76 2.28
CA THR A 175 -24.82 -18.49 2.28
C THR A 175 -23.88 -17.30 2.13
N ALA A 176 -22.70 -17.31 2.77
CA ALA A 176 -21.68 -16.28 2.57
C ALA A 176 -21.21 -16.22 1.11
N PHE A 177 -21.01 -17.36 0.44
CA PHE A 177 -20.68 -17.40 -1.00
C PHE A 177 -21.76 -16.72 -1.85
N PHE A 178 -23.04 -17.06 -1.65
CA PHE A 178 -24.13 -16.47 -2.43
C PHE A 178 -24.37 -15.00 -2.13
N VAL A 179 -24.44 -14.60 -0.85
CA VAL A 179 -24.67 -13.20 -0.44
C VAL A 179 -23.54 -12.30 -0.91
N THR A 180 -22.27 -12.69 -0.72
CA THR A 180 -21.14 -11.87 -1.17
C THR A 180 -20.99 -11.87 -2.69
N GLY A 181 -21.37 -12.95 -3.38
CA GLY A 181 -21.48 -12.97 -4.84
C GLY A 181 -22.54 -11.99 -5.36
N LEU A 182 -23.71 -11.92 -4.72
CA LEU A 182 -24.75 -10.92 -5.04
C LEU A 182 -24.27 -9.50 -4.76
N VAL A 183 -23.58 -9.25 -3.65
CA VAL A 183 -22.90 -7.97 -3.38
C VAL A 183 -21.90 -7.63 -4.50
N GLY A 184 -21.13 -8.61 -5.01
CA GLY A 184 -20.25 -8.45 -6.17
C GLY A 184 -21.00 -7.98 -7.43
N ILE A 185 -22.14 -8.59 -7.74
CA ILE A 185 -23.02 -8.18 -8.86
C ILE A 185 -23.56 -6.75 -8.67
N ILE A 186 -23.98 -6.40 -7.45
CA ILE A 186 -24.51 -5.07 -7.11
C ILE A 186 -23.43 -3.99 -7.30
N LEU A 187 -22.23 -4.22 -6.75
CA LEU A 187 -21.10 -3.30 -6.86
C LEU A 187 -20.65 -3.11 -8.31
N ASP A 188 -20.58 -4.19 -9.08
CA ASP A 188 -20.26 -4.12 -10.50
C ASP A 188 -21.32 -3.33 -11.27
N THR A 189 -22.61 -3.63 -11.06
CA THR A 189 -23.73 -2.99 -11.76
C THR A 189 -23.88 -1.51 -11.44
N LEU A 190 -23.73 -1.12 -10.17
CA LEU A 190 -23.90 0.26 -9.71
C LEU A 190 -22.67 1.13 -9.97
N VAL A 191 -21.46 0.57 -9.94
CA VAL A 191 -20.20 1.33 -9.97
C VAL A 191 -19.33 0.97 -11.18
N TYR A 192 -18.76 -0.24 -11.23
CA TYR A 192 -17.75 -0.57 -12.26
C TYR A 192 -18.31 -0.53 -13.69
N ARG A 193 -19.54 -0.99 -13.91
CA ARG A 193 -20.30 -0.88 -15.15
C ARG A 193 -20.38 0.56 -15.67
N ARG A 194 -20.59 1.54 -14.77
CA ARG A 194 -20.67 2.97 -15.14
C ARG A 194 -19.30 3.51 -15.57
N PHE A 195 -18.22 3.04 -14.95
CA PHE A 195 -16.85 3.40 -15.33
C PHE A 195 -16.40 2.74 -16.63
N ARG A 196 -16.69 1.44 -16.85
CA ARG A 196 -16.44 0.75 -18.13
C ARG A 196 -17.14 1.46 -19.29
N LYS A 197 -18.42 1.83 -19.14
CA LYS A 197 -19.20 2.60 -20.13
C LYS A 197 -18.69 4.02 -20.40
N LYS A 198 -17.75 4.54 -19.59
CA LYS A 198 -17.08 5.84 -19.80
C LYS A 198 -15.63 5.70 -20.27
N ALA A 199 -15.18 4.48 -20.64
CA ALA A 199 -13.79 4.17 -20.97
C ALA A 199 -12.79 4.64 -19.89
N ALA A 200 -13.18 4.56 -18.60
CA ALA A 200 -12.32 4.96 -17.50
C ALA A 200 -11.08 4.06 -17.42
N SER A 201 -9.91 4.64 -17.16
CA SER A 201 -8.66 3.87 -17.08
C SER A 201 -8.66 2.92 -15.86
N PRO A 202 -7.86 1.83 -15.89
CA PRO A 202 -7.72 0.92 -14.74
C PRO A 202 -7.38 1.63 -13.43
N GLN A 203 -6.59 2.71 -13.50
CA GLN A 203 -6.28 3.60 -12.38
C GLN A 203 -7.55 4.12 -11.70
N VAL A 204 -8.51 4.63 -12.47
CA VAL A 204 -9.79 5.15 -11.96
C VAL A 204 -10.65 4.03 -11.37
N MET A 205 -10.62 2.83 -11.95
CA MET A 205 -11.35 1.67 -11.40
C MET A 205 -10.74 1.19 -10.07
N MET A 206 -9.40 1.18 -9.94
CA MET A 206 -8.71 0.93 -8.67
C MET A 206 -9.11 1.94 -7.60
N ILE A 207 -9.13 3.24 -7.93
CA ILE A 207 -9.52 4.30 -7.01
C ILE A 207 -11.01 4.19 -6.62
N ALA A 208 -11.91 3.87 -7.56
CA ALA A 208 -13.31 3.62 -7.26
C ALA A 208 -13.49 2.41 -6.31
N SER A 209 -12.67 1.37 -6.44
CA SER A 209 -12.69 0.20 -5.55
C SER A 209 -12.26 0.52 -4.11
N LEU A 210 -11.40 1.53 -3.92
CA LEU A 210 -11.02 2.05 -2.61
C LEU A 210 -12.20 2.80 -1.95
N GLY A 211 -12.93 3.62 -2.71
CA GLY A 211 -14.17 4.26 -2.24
C GLY A 211 -15.25 3.23 -1.84
N ILE A 212 -15.41 2.16 -2.64
CA ILE A 212 -16.27 1.02 -2.30
C ILE A 212 -15.77 0.32 -1.02
N ALA A 213 -14.46 0.12 -0.87
CA ALA A 213 -13.90 -0.51 0.32
C ALA A 213 -14.24 0.29 1.59
N MET A 214 -14.10 1.62 1.56
CA MET A 214 -14.50 2.50 2.66
C MET A 214 -16.00 2.38 2.97
N LEU A 215 -16.85 2.39 1.93
CA LEU A 215 -18.31 2.28 2.07
C LEU A 215 -18.73 0.95 2.74
N ILE A 216 -18.23 -0.19 2.26
CA ILE A 216 -18.54 -1.52 2.84
C ILE A 216 -18.05 -1.60 4.28
N ARG A 217 -16.81 -1.16 4.55
CA ARG A 217 -16.25 -1.19 5.91
C ARG A 217 -17.05 -0.30 6.87
N ALA A 218 -17.48 0.87 6.42
CA ALA A 218 -18.31 1.77 7.22
C ALA A 218 -19.69 1.16 7.53
N VAL A 219 -20.34 0.51 6.56
CA VAL A 219 -21.61 -0.20 6.80
C VAL A 219 -21.43 -1.34 7.82
N LEU A 220 -20.36 -2.13 7.71
CA LEU A 220 -20.04 -3.17 8.71
C LEU A 220 -19.78 -2.57 10.09
N TYR A 221 -18.96 -1.51 10.19
CA TYR A 221 -18.72 -0.79 11.44
C TYR A 221 -19.97 -0.15 12.06
N MET A 222 -20.95 0.25 11.24
CA MET A 222 -22.22 0.76 11.76
C MET A 222 -23.08 -0.40 12.28
N ARG A 223 -23.27 -1.50 11.51
CA ARG A 223 -24.12 -2.63 11.92
C ARG A 223 -23.51 -3.54 12.99
N PHE A 224 -22.19 -3.57 13.16
CA PHE A 224 -21.47 -4.44 14.09
C PHE A 224 -20.54 -3.69 15.06
N SER A 225 -20.58 -2.35 15.10
CA SER A 225 -19.71 -1.53 15.96
C SER A 225 -18.20 -1.81 15.73
N ALA A 226 -17.36 -1.41 16.69
CA ALA A 226 -15.94 -1.78 16.75
C ALA A 226 -15.72 -3.19 17.37
N GLY A 227 -16.79 -3.92 17.70
CA GLY A 227 -16.75 -5.17 18.43
C GLY A 227 -16.01 -6.30 17.69
N THR A 228 -15.33 -7.15 18.44
CA THR A 228 -14.58 -8.30 17.93
C THR A 228 -15.38 -9.59 18.13
N PHE A 229 -16.10 -10.04 17.11
CA PHE A 229 -16.98 -11.22 17.20
C PHE A 229 -16.32 -12.42 16.51
N ARG A 230 -16.49 -13.63 17.06
CA ARG A 230 -16.01 -14.87 16.43
C ARG A 230 -17.21 -15.74 16.07
N PHE A 231 -17.18 -16.33 14.88
CA PHE A 231 -18.17 -17.33 14.48
C PHE A 231 -17.90 -18.64 15.23
N VAL A 232 -18.95 -19.26 15.73
CA VAL A 232 -18.91 -20.50 16.51
C VAL A 232 -20.02 -21.40 15.97
N PRO A 233 -19.71 -22.44 15.17
CA PRO A 233 -20.75 -23.29 14.59
C PRO A 233 -21.54 -24.09 15.64
N ASP A 234 -20.85 -24.47 16.71
CA ASP A 234 -21.36 -25.12 17.93
C ASP A 234 -20.25 -25.00 19.01
N LYS A 235 -20.57 -25.17 20.30
CA LYS A 235 -19.61 -25.00 21.42
C LYS A 235 -18.44 -25.98 21.36
N ASP A 236 -18.61 -27.19 20.84
CA ASP A 236 -17.57 -28.22 20.78
C ASP A 236 -16.42 -27.88 19.82
N TRP A 237 -16.68 -27.07 18.78
CA TRP A 237 -15.63 -26.47 17.93
C TRP A 237 -14.59 -25.63 18.70
N ARG A 238 -14.89 -25.24 19.95
CA ARG A 238 -14.00 -24.45 20.82
C ARG A 238 -13.37 -25.26 21.95
N LEU A 239 -13.63 -26.57 22.05
CA LEU A 239 -13.01 -27.39 23.08
C LEU A 239 -11.50 -27.55 22.91
N ALA A 240 -10.81 -27.78 24.03
CA ALA A 240 -9.41 -28.16 24.04
C ALA A 240 -9.17 -29.60 23.54
N SER A 241 -10.22 -30.43 23.39
CA SER A 241 -10.22 -31.72 22.69
C SER A 241 -10.29 -31.58 21.16
N SER A 242 -10.86 -30.48 20.63
CA SER A 242 -11.17 -30.27 19.20
C SER A 242 -9.96 -29.91 18.32
N LYS A 243 -8.95 -30.77 18.37
CA LYS A 243 -7.69 -30.71 17.66
C LYS A 243 -7.16 -32.12 17.42
N PHE A 244 -6.48 -32.35 16.29
CA PHE A 244 -5.65 -33.54 16.13
C PHE A 244 -4.19 -33.18 16.46
N SER A 245 -3.46 -34.13 17.05
CA SER A 245 -2.03 -34.02 17.29
C SER A 245 -1.25 -34.59 16.11
N VAL A 246 -0.22 -33.86 15.69
CA VAL A 246 0.71 -34.27 14.63
C VAL A 246 2.09 -34.45 15.25
N ALA A 247 2.68 -35.63 15.08
CA ALA A 247 4.06 -35.87 15.43
C ALA A 247 4.95 -34.80 14.78
N THR A 248 5.96 -34.32 15.49
CA THR A 248 6.81 -33.26 14.98
C THR A 248 8.17 -33.29 15.64
N GLU A 249 9.17 -33.00 14.84
CA GLU A 249 10.50 -32.66 15.31
C GLU A 249 10.55 -31.15 15.61
N ARG A 250 11.45 -30.76 16.51
CA ARG A 250 11.87 -29.37 16.70
C ARG A 250 13.31 -29.27 16.23
N LEU A 251 13.49 -28.54 15.14
CA LEU A 251 14.78 -28.06 14.71
C LEU A 251 15.16 -26.86 15.59
N GLN A 252 16.23 -26.99 16.35
CA GLN A 252 16.79 -25.90 17.15
C GLN A 252 17.96 -25.33 16.36
N LEU A 253 17.86 -24.05 15.98
CA LEU A 253 18.99 -23.31 15.41
C LEU A 253 19.58 -22.43 16.50
N HIS A 254 20.84 -22.66 16.81
CA HIS A 254 21.63 -21.81 17.70
C HIS A 254 22.38 -20.83 16.81
N LEU A 255 22.12 -19.53 16.95
CA LEU A 255 22.79 -18.48 16.17
C LEU A 255 23.64 -17.59 17.07
N GLY A 256 24.76 -17.09 16.56
CA GLY A 256 25.68 -16.21 17.25
C GLY A 256 26.78 -16.93 18.02
N ASP A 257 27.18 -16.37 19.17
CA ASP A 257 28.22 -16.94 20.01
C ASP A 257 27.74 -18.28 20.64
N ARG A 258 28.62 -19.29 20.61
CA ARG A 258 28.28 -20.70 20.85
C ARG A 258 29.46 -21.46 21.46
N THR A 259 29.39 -21.71 22.76
CA THR A 259 30.23 -22.69 23.46
C THR A 259 29.61 -24.08 23.35
N ASP A 260 30.35 -25.02 22.78
CA ASP A 260 30.07 -26.47 22.68
C ASP A 260 28.72 -26.93 22.08
N VAL A 261 27.87 -26.01 21.59
CA VAL A 261 26.59 -26.31 20.93
C VAL A 261 26.67 -26.21 19.39
N PRO A 262 26.10 -27.18 18.65
CA PRO A 262 26.05 -27.13 17.19
C PRO A 262 25.10 -26.04 16.70
N LEU A 263 25.36 -25.50 15.51
CA LEU A 263 24.50 -24.53 14.80
C LEU A 263 23.05 -25.04 14.64
N MET A 264 22.88 -26.35 14.52
CA MET A 264 21.62 -27.00 14.20
C MET A 264 21.50 -28.32 14.97
N GLU A 265 20.49 -28.42 15.82
CA GLU A 265 20.19 -29.61 16.64
C GLU A 265 18.75 -30.07 16.45
N TRP A 266 18.49 -31.37 16.62
CA TRP A 266 17.16 -31.95 16.60
C TRP A 266 16.76 -32.36 18.02
N ALA A 267 15.82 -31.65 18.64
CA ALA A 267 15.37 -31.96 19.99
C ALA A 267 14.71 -33.35 20.03
N SER A 268 15.29 -34.26 20.83
CA SER A 268 14.97 -35.69 20.85
C SER A 268 13.61 -36.04 21.46
N ASN A 269 13.03 -35.16 22.29
CA ASN A 269 11.72 -35.33 22.90
C ASN A 269 10.86 -34.09 22.70
N VAL A 270 9.75 -34.24 21.95
CA VAL A 270 8.91 -33.13 21.50
C VAL A 270 7.44 -33.46 21.65
N ASN A 271 6.72 -32.63 22.41
CA ASN A 271 5.26 -32.66 22.46
C ASN A 271 4.68 -32.45 21.04
N PRO A 272 3.82 -33.38 20.54
CA PRO A 272 3.16 -33.26 19.24
C PRO A 272 2.47 -31.92 19.04
N TYR A 273 2.54 -31.36 17.83
CA TYR A 273 1.86 -30.12 17.51
C TYR A 273 0.35 -30.36 17.33
N ALA A 274 -0.47 -29.69 18.13
CA ALA A 274 -1.91 -29.85 18.10
C ALA A 274 -2.58 -28.79 17.20
N PHE A 275 -3.25 -29.23 16.13
CA PHE A 275 -3.88 -28.37 15.13
C PHE A 275 -5.40 -28.49 15.22
N THR A 276 -6.10 -27.35 15.35
CA THR A 276 -7.54 -27.34 15.62
C THR A 276 -8.37 -27.67 14.37
N TYR A 277 -9.53 -28.30 14.57
CA TYR A 277 -10.43 -28.63 13.46
C TYR A 277 -10.92 -27.36 12.73
N THR A 278 -11.14 -26.26 13.44
CA THR A 278 -11.47 -24.94 12.86
C THR A 278 -10.46 -24.46 11.81
N LYS A 279 -9.14 -24.52 12.10
CA LYS A 279 -8.08 -24.16 11.14
C LYS A 279 -8.07 -25.12 9.94
N SER A 280 -8.33 -26.40 10.19
CA SER A 280 -8.30 -27.47 9.19
C SER A 280 -9.43 -27.31 8.17
N VAL A 281 -10.64 -26.99 8.62
CA VAL A 281 -11.80 -26.77 7.75
C VAL A 281 -11.65 -25.50 6.91
N LEU A 282 -11.04 -24.44 7.44
CA LEU A 282 -10.63 -23.27 6.64
C LEU A 282 -9.68 -23.66 5.50
N VAL A 283 -8.63 -24.45 5.79
CA VAL A 283 -7.67 -24.90 4.77
C VAL A 283 -8.37 -25.73 3.70
N ILE A 284 -9.07 -26.80 4.11
CA ILE A 284 -9.75 -27.71 3.18
C ILE A 284 -10.80 -26.97 2.35
N GLY A 285 -11.64 -26.16 2.98
CA GLY A 285 -12.73 -25.41 2.32
C GLY A 285 -12.23 -24.39 1.30
N VAL A 286 -11.20 -23.59 1.63
CA VAL A 286 -10.64 -22.63 0.67
C VAL A 286 -9.96 -23.35 -0.50
N PHE A 287 -9.09 -24.34 -0.23
CA PHE A 287 -8.43 -25.08 -1.32
C PHE A 287 -9.46 -25.78 -2.22
N ALA A 288 -10.48 -26.43 -1.66
CA ALA A 288 -11.57 -27.04 -2.43
C ALA A 288 -12.30 -26.02 -3.31
N SER A 289 -12.65 -24.83 -2.76
CA SER A 289 -13.32 -23.77 -3.53
C SER A 289 -12.47 -23.25 -4.70
N VAL A 290 -11.14 -23.17 -4.53
CA VAL A 290 -10.20 -22.70 -5.55
C VAL A 290 -9.88 -23.78 -6.59
N PHE A 291 -9.82 -25.05 -6.20
CA PHE A 291 -9.77 -26.17 -7.16
C PHE A 291 -11.07 -26.28 -7.98
N LEU A 292 -12.24 -26.04 -7.37
CA LEU A 292 -13.52 -25.96 -8.08
C LEU A 292 -13.54 -24.79 -9.07
N LEU A 293 -13.01 -23.62 -8.69
CA LEU A 293 -12.83 -22.48 -9.61
C LEU A 293 -11.88 -22.85 -10.77
N LEU A 294 -10.76 -23.52 -10.50
CA LEU A 294 -9.83 -23.96 -11.54
C LEU A 294 -10.50 -24.95 -12.51
N PHE A 295 -11.26 -25.92 -12.00
CA PHE A 295 -12.04 -26.85 -12.80
C PHE A 295 -13.04 -26.10 -13.69
N LEU A 296 -13.81 -25.19 -13.09
CA LEU A 296 -14.78 -24.33 -13.77
C LEU A 296 -14.13 -23.56 -14.92
N LEU A 297 -12.99 -22.91 -14.69
CA LEU A 297 -12.30 -22.08 -15.68
C LEU A 297 -11.65 -22.88 -16.82
N HIS A 298 -11.16 -24.08 -16.55
CA HIS A 298 -10.48 -24.90 -17.56
C HIS A 298 -11.44 -25.79 -18.35
N ARG A 299 -12.46 -26.38 -17.71
CA ARG A 299 -13.33 -27.41 -18.32
C ARG A 299 -14.67 -26.88 -18.86
N THR A 300 -15.24 -25.80 -18.30
CA THR A 300 -16.62 -25.39 -18.65
C THR A 300 -16.72 -24.46 -19.87
N ARG A 301 -17.94 -24.31 -20.41
CA ARG A 301 -18.27 -23.29 -21.44
C ARG A 301 -18.08 -21.86 -20.90
N LEU A 302 -18.40 -21.61 -19.63
CA LEU A 302 -18.23 -20.31 -18.98
C LEU A 302 -16.74 -19.96 -18.84
N GLY A 303 -15.91 -20.91 -18.42
CA GLY A 303 -14.44 -20.75 -18.35
C GLY A 303 -13.75 -20.47 -19.69
N ARG A 304 -14.34 -20.92 -20.81
CA ARG A 304 -13.90 -20.53 -22.17
C ARG A 304 -14.31 -19.09 -22.51
N ARG A 305 -15.55 -18.69 -22.22
CA ARG A 305 -16.02 -17.30 -22.41
C ARG A 305 -15.22 -16.28 -21.59
N MET A 306 -14.92 -16.61 -20.32
CA MET A 306 -14.10 -15.75 -19.45
C MET A 306 -12.68 -15.54 -19.99
N ARG A 307 -12.07 -16.55 -20.63
CA ARG A 307 -10.77 -16.41 -21.28
C ARG A 307 -10.84 -15.51 -22.51
N ALA A 308 -11.79 -15.75 -23.43
CA ALA A 308 -11.96 -14.91 -24.61
C ALA A 308 -12.14 -13.42 -24.26
N VAL A 309 -12.96 -13.10 -23.23
CA VAL A 309 -13.14 -11.73 -22.74
C VAL A 309 -11.89 -11.18 -22.04
N ALA A 310 -11.17 -12.01 -21.28
CA ALA A 310 -9.90 -11.60 -20.66
C ALA A 310 -8.83 -11.23 -21.70
N ASP A 311 -8.78 -11.96 -22.83
CA ASP A 311 -7.81 -11.78 -23.90
C ASP A 311 -8.18 -10.56 -24.78
N ASN A 312 -9.41 -10.48 -25.29
CA ASN A 312 -9.95 -9.28 -25.96
C ASN A 312 -11.49 -9.19 -25.82
N PRO A 313 -12.03 -8.24 -25.02
CA PRO A 313 -13.48 -8.05 -24.86
C PRO A 313 -14.23 -7.73 -26.16
N GLU A 314 -13.62 -6.95 -27.06
CA GLU A 314 -14.28 -6.46 -28.28
C GLU A 314 -14.40 -7.57 -29.33
N LEU A 315 -13.34 -8.36 -29.51
CA LEU A 315 -13.40 -9.56 -30.36
C LEU A 315 -14.35 -10.61 -29.77
N ALA A 316 -14.37 -10.78 -28.44
CA ALA A 316 -15.35 -11.64 -27.78
C ALA A 316 -16.80 -11.19 -28.04
N ALA A 317 -17.07 -9.87 -28.00
CA ALA A 317 -18.38 -9.31 -28.33
C ALA A 317 -18.78 -9.56 -29.79
N SER A 318 -17.86 -9.36 -30.75
CA SER A 318 -18.12 -9.70 -32.16
C SER A 318 -18.34 -11.20 -32.41
N SER A 319 -17.77 -12.07 -31.57
CA SER A 319 -18.03 -13.51 -31.54
C SER A 319 -19.32 -13.90 -30.78
N GLY A 320 -20.23 -12.95 -30.52
CA GLY A 320 -21.51 -13.19 -29.85
C GLY A 320 -21.43 -13.49 -28.35
N ILE A 321 -20.27 -13.27 -27.70
CA ILE A 321 -20.14 -13.44 -26.26
C ILE A 321 -20.61 -12.16 -25.56
N ASN A 322 -21.66 -12.25 -24.76
CA ASN A 322 -22.09 -11.14 -23.91
C ASN A 322 -21.04 -10.86 -22.81
N VAL A 323 -20.15 -9.91 -23.11
CA VAL A 323 -19.05 -9.42 -22.25
C VAL A 323 -19.55 -8.98 -20.87
N GLU A 324 -20.70 -8.31 -20.80
CA GLU A 324 -21.23 -7.79 -19.54
C GLU A 324 -21.65 -8.93 -18.61
N ASN A 325 -22.34 -9.96 -19.12
CA ASN A 325 -22.68 -11.14 -18.34
C ASN A 325 -21.42 -11.89 -17.87
N VAL A 326 -20.32 -11.83 -18.63
CA VAL A 326 -19.00 -12.36 -18.23
C VAL A 326 -18.36 -11.51 -17.13
N HIS A 327 -18.49 -10.18 -17.16
CA HIS A 327 -18.06 -9.31 -16.04
C HIS A 327 -18.88 -9.56 -14.77
N LEU A 328 -20.20 -9.67 -14.86
CA LEU A 328 -21.09 -9.91 -13.71
C LEU A 328 -20.85 -11.29 -13.09
N THR A 329 -20.72 -12.35 -13.89
CA THR A 329 -20.37 -13.69 -13.38
C THR A 329 -18.95 -13.74 -12.81
N SER A 330 -18.01 -12.95 -13.35
CA SER A 330 -16.68 -12.78 -12.74
C SER A 330 -16.73 -12.09 -11.38
N ALA A 331 -17.56 -11.06 -11.22
CA ALA A 331 -17.73 -10.35 -9.95
C ALA A 331 -18.45 -11.21 -8.90
N PHE A 332 -19.43 -12.00 -9.32
CA PHE A 332 -20.10 -12.98 -8.47
C PHE A 332 -19.12 -14.04 -7.94
N LEU A 333 -18.38 -14.70 -8.85
CA LEU A 333 -17.46 -15.79 -8.48
C LEU A 333 -16.27 -15.28 -7.66
N SER A 334 -15.75 -14.09 -7.93
CA SER A 334 -14.63 -13.55 -7.15
C SER A 334 -15.06 -13.20 -5.72
N SER A 335 -16.12 -12.41 -5.57
CA SER A 335 -16.64 -12.03 -4.26
C SER A 335 -17.13 -13.23 -3.46
N GLY A 336 -17.81 -14.20 -4.09
CA GLY A 336 -18.30 -15.41 -3.44
C GLY A 336 -17.19 -16.26 -2.80
N ILE A 337 -16.08 -16.48 -3.50
CA ILE A 337 -14.93 -17.25 -2.97
C ILE A 337 -14.26 -16.51 -1.81
N SER A 338 -14.12 -15.19 -1.91
CA SER A 338 -13.61 -14.38 -0.81
C SER A 338 -14.56 -14.41 0.40
N GLY A 339 -15.89 -14.34 0.19
CA GLY A 339 -16.89 -14.44 1.25
C GLY A 339 -16.93 -15.80 1.96
N LEU A 340 -16.84 -16.89 1.20
CA LEU A 340 -16.69 -18.25 1.74
C LEU A 340 -15.44 -18.37 2.62
N GLY A 341 -14.30 -17.84 2.16
CA GLY A 341 -13.08 -17.75 2.96
C GLY A 341 -13.25 -16.92 4.23
N GLY A 342 -14.05 -15.85 4.19
CA GLY A 342 -14.38 -15.03 5.35
C GLY A 342 -15.20 -15.78 6.40
N ALA A 343 -16.27 -16.45 5.99
CA ALA A 343 -17.09 -17.28 6.87
C ALA A 343 -16.27 -18.36 7.60
N LEU A 344 -15.37 -19.04 6.87
CA LEU A 344 -14.49 -20.05 7.47
C LEU A 344 -13.41 -19.43 8.37
N LEU A 345 -12.84 -18.27 7.99
CA LEU A 345 -11.82 -17.59 8.79
C LEU A 345 -12.39 -17.01 10.10
N ALA A 346 -13.66 -16.62 10.10
CA ALA A 346 -14.39 -16.15 11.29
C ALA A 346 -14.52 -17.24 12.36
N GLY A 347 -14.44 -18.54 11.98
CA GLY A 347 -14.37 -19.65 12.93
C GLY A 347 -13.00 -19.83 13.60
N VAL A 348 -11.95 -19.20 13.07
CA VAL A 348 -10.57 -19.32 13.58
C VAL A 348 -10.18 -18.09 14.42
N LEU A 349 -10.41 -16.88 13.90
CA LEU A 349 -9.97 -15.63 14.51
C LEU A 349 -11.15 -14.65 14.72
N PRO A 350 -11.06 -13.75 15.73
CA PRO A 350 -12.14 -12.81 16.02
C PRO A 350 -12.13 -11.67 14.98
N MET A 351 -13.30 -11.36 14.45
CA MET A 351 -13.50 -10.43 13.35
C MET A 351 -13.91 -9.05 13.85
N ASN A 352 -13.17 -8.04 13.41
CA ASN A 352 -13.61 -6.65 13.36
C ASN A 352 -13.57 -6.16 11.90
N PRO A 353 -14.15 -4.99 11.55
CA PRO A 353 -14.14 -4.49 10.17
C PRO A 353 -12.76 -4.00 9.66
N GLU A 354 -11.75 -3.95 10.53
CA GLU A 354 -10.38 -3.50 10.24
C GLU A 354 -9.50 -4.64 9.67
N VAL A 355 -9.70 -5.88 10.13
CA VAL A 355 -9.00 -7.13 9.70
C VAL A 355 -8.85 -7.25 8.18
N GLY A 356 -9.83 -6.77 7.42
CA GLY A 356 -9.81 -6.81 5.95
C GLY A 356 -8.57 -6.17 5.32
N ILE A 357 -7.95 -5.13 5.90
CA ILE A 357 -6.71 -4.55 5.34
C ILE A 357 -5.51 -5.48 5.54
N ALA A 358 -5.37 -6.06 6.73
CA ALA A 358 -4.28 -6.99 7.06
C ALA A 358 -4.30 -8.26 6.17
N LEU A 359 -5.47 -8.63 5.64
CA LEU A 359 -5.61 -9.72 4.67
C LEU A 359 -5.47 -9.26 3.20
N LEU A 360 -5.85 -8.02 2.89
CA LEU A 360 -5.81 -7.46 1.53
C LEU A 360 -4.37 -7.31 1.02
N LEU A 361 -3.47 -6.79 1.85
CA LEU A 361 -2.11 -6.47 1.41
C LEU A 361 -1.28 -7.74 1.10
N PRO A 362 -1.25 -8.80 1.95
CA PRO A 362 -0.55 -10.04 1.59
C PRO A 362 -1.16 -10.75 0.38
N ALA A 363 -2.48 -10.63 0.20
CA ALA A 363 -3.14 -11.12 -1.01
C ALA A 363 -2.65 -10.40 -2.28
N PHE A 364 -2.38 -9.09 -2.24
CA PHE A 364 -1.70 -8.41 -3.34
C PHE A 364 -0.29 -8.95 -3.59
N ALA A 365 0.52 -9.16 -2.55
CA ALA A 365 1.86 -9.74 -2.69
C ALA A 365 1.84 -11.10 -3.43
N ILE A 366 0.87 -11.95 -3.08
CA ILE A 366 0.64 -13.26 -3.69
C ILE A 366 0.31 -13.15 -5.20
N ILE A 367 -0.50 -12.17 -5.61
CA ILE A 367 -0.92 -12.02 -7.01
C ILE A 367 0.21 -11.48 -7.88
N VAL A 368 1.01 -10.58 -7.33
CA VAL A 368 2.20 -10.05 -8.00
C VAL A 368 3.25 -11.15 -8.16
N LEU A 369 3.52 -11.91 -7.08
CA LEU A 369 4.45 -13.04 -7.09
C LEU A 369 3.98 -14.17 -8.04
N GLY A 370 2.69 -14.51 -7.99
CA GLY A 370 2.06 -15.55 -8.82
C GLY A 370 1.86 -15.16 -10.30
N THR A 371 2.20 -13.92 -10.67
CA THR A 371 1.90 -13.25 -11.94
C THR A 371 0.38 -13.03 -12.14
N ILE A 372 -0.01 -11.76 -12.32
CA ILE A 372 -1.43 -11.37 -12.30
C ILE A 372 -2.25 -12.12 -13.36
N GLY A 373 -3.41 -12.64 -12.95
CA GLY A 373 -4.33 -13.39 -13.80
C GLY A 373 -4.04 -14.89 -13.91
N SER A 374 -2.97 -15.39 -13.26
CA SER A 374 -2.63 -16.82 -13.18
C SER A 374 -3.05 -17.42 -11.83
N ILE A 375 -4.23 -18.04 -11.77
CA ILE A 375 -4.71 -18.71 -10.55
C ILE A 375 -3.78 -19.86 -10.10
N PRO A 376 -3.22 -20.71 -10.99
CA PRO A 376 -2.22 -21.71 -10.56
C PRO A 376 -0.95 -21.07 -9.98
N GLY A 377 -0.48 -19.95 -10.55
CA GLY A 377 0.66 -19.22 -10.00
C GLY A 377 0.36 -18.59 -8.63
N VAL A 378 -0.87 -18.12 -8.43
CA VAL A 378 -1.38 -17.56 -7.17
C VAL A 378 -1.49 -18.62 -6.06
N ILE A 379 -1.86 -19.86 -6.37
CA ILE A 379 -1.84 -20.96 -5.39
C ILE A 379 -0.41 -21.22 -4.91
N LEU A 380 0.55 -21.38 -5.84
CA LEU A 380 1.96 -21.59 -5.50
C LEU A 380 2.55 -20.40 -4.72
N ALA A 381 2.23 -19.18 -5.12
CA ALA A 381 2.62 -17.96 -4.41
C ALA A 381 2.00 -17.86 -3.02
N SER A 382 0.74 -18.28 -2.83
CA SER A 382 0.09 -18.29 -1.52
C SER A 382 0.73 -19.28 -0.56
N ILE A 383 1.09 -20.48 -1.04
CA ILE A 383 1.81 -21.49 -0.24
C ILE A 383 3.16 -20.93 0.21
N PHE A 384 3.90 -20.31 -0.70
CA PHE A 384 5.21 -19.73 -0.35
C PHE A 384 5.08 -18.55 0.62
N ILE A 385 4.15 -17.62 0.40
CA ILE A 385 3.95 -16.46 1.29
C ILE A 385 3.41 -16.89 2.67
N GLY A 386 2.54 -17.90 2.74
CA GLY A 386 2.05 -18.46 4.00
C GLY A 386 3.16 -19.14 4.82
N LEU A 387 3.99 -19.96 4.17
CA LEU A 387 5.17 -20.57 4.79
C LEU A 387 6.20 -19.52 5.25
N VAL A 388 6.41 -18.45 4.47
CA VAL A 388 7.34 -17.36 4.84
C VAL A 388 6.83 -16.60 6.07
N ARG A 389 5.53 -16.29 6.16
CA ARG A 389 4.95 -15.70 7.38
C ARG A 389 5.13 -16.63 8.58
N ALA A 390 4.69 -17.88 8.48
CA ALA A 390 4.78 -18.86 9.57
C ALA A 390 6.22 -19.22 9.98
N GLY A 391 7.16 -19.22 9.03
CA GLY A 391 8.58 -19.49 9.29
C GLY A 391 9.36 -18.27 9.80
N SER A 392 8.86 -17.04 9.59
CA SER A 392 9.48 -15.83 10.15
C SER A 392 9.16 -15.63 11.63
N GLU A 393 8.01 -16.12 12.11
CA GLU A 393 7.55 -15.91 13.48
C GLU A 393 8.50 -16.56 14.53
N PRO A 394 8.94 -17.83 14.43
CA PRO A 394 9.97 -18.38 15.33
C PRO A 394 11.31 -17.67 15.28
N LEU A 395 11.74 -17.21 14.09
CA LEU A 395 13.01 -16.47 13.91
C LEU A 395 12.97 -15.14 14.64
N LEU A 396 11.89 -14.38 14.47
CA LEU A 396 11.68 -13.09 15.11
C LEU A 396 11.47 -13.21 16.63
N ILE A 397 10.98 -14.34 17.13
CA ILE A 397 10.96 -14.64 18.58
C ILE A 397 12.40 -14.84 19.09
N GLY A 398 13.14 -15.80 18.55
CA GLY A 398 14.47 -16.17 19.08
C GLY A 398 15.51 -15.05 18.94
N VAL A 399 15.58 -14.43 17.76
CA VAL A 399 16.47 -13.29 17.50
C VAL A 399 15.99 -12.04 18.25
N GLY A 400 14.68 -11.80 18.32
CA GLY A 400 14.12 -10.66 19.05
C GLY A 400 14.40 -10.72 20.55
N GLN A 401 14.38 -11.91 21.15
CA GLN A 401 14.80 -12.12 22.53
C GLN A 401 16.30 -11.86 22.73
N ALA A 402 17.14 -12.37 21.82
CA ALA A 402 18.59 -12.14 21.88
C ALA A 402 19.01 -10.68 21.63
N LEU A 403 18.20 -9.86 20.95
CA LEU A 403 18.48 -8.45 20.66
C LEU A 403 17.73 -7.45 21.56
N ASP A 404 17.23 -7.88 22.72
CA ASP A 404 16.42 -7.09 23.69
C ASP A 404 15.14 -6.46 23.10
N ARG A 405 14.60 -7.06 22.02
CA ARG A 405 13.47 -6.57 21.23
C ARG A 405 12.32 -7.59 21.17
N PRO A 406 11.63 -7.88 22.30
CA PRO A 406 10.56 -8.87 22.35
C PRO A 406 9.35 -8.55 21.43
N THR A 407 9.20 -7.29 20.99
CA THR A 407 8.14 -6.87 20.05
C THR A 407 8.45 -7.10 18.56
N MET A 408 9.63 -7.64 18.20
CA MET A 408 9.98 -7.97 16.81
C MET A 408 9.04 -8.98 16.14
N THR A 409 8.30 -9.77 16.92
CA THR A 409 7.29 -10.71 16.42
C THR A 409 6.25 -10.07 15.51
N GLY A 410 5.91 -8.78 15.73
CA GLY A 410 5.00 -8.03 14.87
C GLY A 410 5.50 -7.86 13.43
N PHE A 411 6.81 -7.93 13.18
CA PHE A 411 7.35 -7.88 11.81
C PHE A 411 6.95 -9.11 10.96
N ALA A 412 6.51 -10.23 11.55
CA ALA A 412 6.00 -11.39 10.82
C ALA A 412 4.80 -11.02 9.91
N GLU A 413 4.06 -9.97 10.26
CA GLU A 413 2.97 -9.43 9.46
C GLU A 413 3.44 -8.86 8.10
N VAL A 414 4.65 -8.29 8.05
CA VAL A 414 5.19 -7.55 6.90
C VAL A 414 6.25 -8.32 6.10
N MET A 415 6.69 -9.49 6.58
CA MET A 415 7.58 -10.39 5.83
C MET A 415 7.06 -10.75 4.42
N PRO A 416 5.75 -10.94 4.17
CA PRO A 416 5.21 -11.04 2.81
C PRO A 416 5.56 -9.87 1.89
N PHE A 417 5.69 -8.65 2.42
CA PHE A 417 6.01 -7.43 1.66
C PHE A 417 7.51 -7.25 1.46
N ILE A 418 8.32 -7.54 2.49
CA ILE A 418 9.78 -7.48 2.40
C ILE A 418 10.25 -8.47 1.33
N LEU A 419 9.72 -9.69 1.37
CA LEU A 419 9.92 -10.70 0.34
C LEU A 419 9.38 -10.26 -1.03
N LEU A 420 8.20 -9.64 -1.11
CA LEU A 420 7.67 -9.12 -2.38
C LEU A 420 8.63 -8.11 -3.02
N VAL A 421 9.13 -7.14 -2.23
CA VAL A 421 10.05 -6.10 -2.72
C VAL A 421 11.39 -6.72 -3.15
N ALA A 422 11.94 -7.64 -2.36
CA ALA A 422 13.15 -8.38 -2.73
C ALA A 422 12.97 -9.21 -4.01
N VAL A 423 11.87 -9.95 -4.15
CA VAL A 423 11.59 -10.76 -5.35
C VAL A 423 11.27 -9.89 -6.56
N LEU A 424 10.67 -8.70 -6.39
CA LEU A 424 10.47 -7.74 -7.50
C LEU A 424 11.76 -7.07 -7.95
N LEU A 425 12.65 -6.73 -7.01
CA LEU A 425 14.02 -6.27 -7.29
C LEU A 425 14.79 -7.29 -8.14
N VAL A 426 14.74 -8.57 -7.75
CA VAL A 426 15.45 -9.64 -8.46
C VAL A 426 14.71 -10.09 -9.74
N MET A 427 13.37 -10.11 -9.75
CA MET A 427 12.52 -10.70 -10.80
C MET A 427 11.21 -9.91 -11.06
N PRO A 428 11.25 -8.75 -11.75
CA PRO A 428 10.11 -7.82 -11.91
C PRO A 428 8.92 -8.31 -12.78
N ARG A 429 8.85 -9.61 -13.12
CA ARG A 429 7.71 -10.22 -13.84
C ARG A 429 6.97 -11.32 -13.03
N GLY A 430 7.44 -11.61 -11.82
CA GLY A 430 6.90 -12.68 -10.98
C GLY A 430 7.30 -14.09 -11.43
N VAL A 431 6.86 -15.10 -10.67
CA VAL A 431 7.21 -16.52 -10.85
C VAL A 431 6.34 -17.19 -11.92
N GLY A 432 5.09 -16.77 -12.07
CA GLY A 432 4.14 -17.35 -13.04
C GLY A 432 4.55 -17.15 -14.51
N ASP A 433 5.18 -16.01 -14.85
CA ASP A 433 5.76 -15.72 -16.16
C ASP A 433 6.86 -16.75 -16.53
N VAL A 434 7.74 -17.10 -15.57
CA VAL A 434 8.80 -18.10 -15.79
C VAL A 434 8.21 -19.50 -15.95
N LEU A 435 7.23 -19.88 -15.12
CA LEU A 435 6.48 -21.13 -15.25
C LEU A 435 5.77 -21.25 -16.62
N THR A 436 5.24 -20.14 -17.13
CA THR A 436 4.54 -20.10 -18.43
C THR A 436 5.53 -20.28 -19.58
N ARG A 437 6.67 -19.57 -19.58
CA ARG A 437 7.73 -19.72 -20.59
C ARG A 437 8.29 -21.13 -20.59
N TRP A 438 8.64 -21.67 -19.43
CA TRP A 438 9.17 -23.03 -19.33
C TRP A 438 8.19 -24.09 -19.88
N HIS A 439 6.88 -23.90 -19.76
CA HIS A 439 5.89 -24.75 -20.44
C HIS A 439 5.92 -24.59 -21.97
N ILE A 440 6.03 -23.36 -22.48
CA ILE A 440 6.16 -23.07 -23.92
C ILE A 440 7.45 -23.71 -24.47
N ASP A 441 8.58 -23.53 -23.78
CA ASP A 441 9.90 -24.02 -24.20
C ASP A 441 9.95 -25.56 -24.14
N ARG A 442 9.38 -26.18 -23.09
CA ARG A 442 9.17 -27.64 -23.01
C ARG A 442 8.28 -28.16 -24.15
N MET A 443 7.27 -27.41 -24.57
CA MET A 443 6.40 -27.78 -25.70
C MET A 443 7.08 -27.58 -27.06
N ARG A 444 7.94 -26.56 -27.21
CA ARG A 444 8.82 -26.37 -28.38
C ARG A 444 9.81 -27.52 -28.51
N GLY A 445 10.58 -27.81 -27.46
CA GLY A 445 11.52 -28.94 -27.45
C GLY A 445 10.88 -30.32 -27.67
N ARG A 446 9.59 -30.48 -27.32
CA ARG A 446 8.80 -31.67 -27.68
C ARG A 446 8.38 -31.71 -29.16
N ARG A 447 8.08 -30.56 -29.77
CA ARG A 447 7.79 -30.46 -31.21
C ARG A 447 9.05 -30.64 -32.06
N GLU A 448 10.17 -30.04 -31.66
CA GLU A 448 11.48 -30.20 -32.31
C GLU A 448 11.91 -31.68 -32.30
N LYS A 449 11.82 -32.35 -31.15
CA LYS A 449 12.05 -33.81 -31.06
C LYS A 449 11.01 -34.67 -31.81
N GLY A 450 9.82 -34.13 -32.07
CA GLY A 450 8.79 -34.79 -32.88
C GLY A 450 8.91 -34.55 -34.39
N TYR A 451 9.86 -33.70 -34.83
CA TYR A 451 10.08 -33.36 -36.24
C TYR A 451 11.52 -33.65 -36.70
N GLY A 452 12.42 -34.03 -35.78
CA GLY A 452 13.83 -34.30 -36.04
C GLY A 452 14.22 -35.76 -35.76
N SER A 453 13.64 -36.71 -36.49
CA SER A 453 14.04 -38.14 -36.47
C SER A 453 14.87 -38.54 -37.68
N THR A 454 15.83 -37.70 -38.07
CA THR A 454 16.85 -38.02 -39.07
C THR A 454 18.21 -37.49 -38.62
N THR A 455 19.12 -38.42 -38.33
CA THR A 455 20.58 -38.27 -38.35
C THR A 455 21.16 -36.89 -37.98
N HIS A 456 21.51 -36.71 -36.72
CA HIS A 456 22.89 -36.33 -36.42
C HIS A 456 23.39 -37.07 -35.17
N SER A 457 24.39 -37.94 -35.39
CA SER A 457 25.27 -38.35 -34.30
C SER A 457 26.15 -37.17 -33.94
N PHE A 458 26.18 -36.80 -32.66
CA PHE A 458 27.44 -36.40 -32.03
C PHE A 458 27.41 -36.81 -30.57
N SER A 459 28.50 -37.44 -30.13
CA SER A 459 28.66 -37.85 -28.75
C SER A 459 29.06 -36.67 -27.89
N ASP A 460 28.24 -36.33 -26.89
CA ASP A 460 28.71 -35.52 -25.77
C ASP A 460 28.19 -36.10 -24.45
N ARG A 461 29.12 -36.50 -23.58
CA ARG A 461 28.80 -37.12 -22.29
C ARG A 461 28.41 -36.02 -21.30
N VAL A 462 27.14 -35.91 -20.97
CA VAL A 462 26.65 -35.00 -19.92
C VAL A 462 27.23 -35.41 -18.57
N SER A 463 28.37 -34.82 -18.20
CA SER A 463 29.11 -35.12 -16.99
C SER A 463 28.47 -34.46 -15.76
N VAL A 464 27.68 -35.24 -15.02
CA VAL A 464 27.00 -34.77 -13.80
C VAL A 464 28.02 -34.59 -12.66
N ARG A 465 28.62 -33.40 -12.55
CA ARG A 465 29.50 -33.01 -11.41
C ARG A 465 29.27 -31.56 -10.90
N PRO A 466 28.05 -31.17 -10.51
CA PRO A 466 27.81 -29.85 -9.90
C PRO A 466 28.54 -29.68 -8.55
N ILE A 467 28.64 -30.75 -7.75
CA ILE A 467 29.25 -30.74 -6.41
C ILE A 467 30.75 -30.41 -6.48
N THR A 468 31.48 -30.99 -7.44
CA THR A 468 32.93 -30.78 -7.55
C THR A 468 33.29 -29.35 -7.98
N PHE A 469 32.45 -28.72 -8.82
CA PHE A 469 32.62 -27.30 -9.14
C PHE A 469 32.38 -26.42 -7.90
N LEU A 470 31.31 -26.69 -7.14
CA LEU A 470 30.99 -25.90 -5.94
C LEU A 470 32.09 -26.03 -4.87
N TYR A 471 32.57 -27.25 -4.61
CA TYR A 471 33.68 -27.51 -3.68
C TYR A 471 34.97 -26.77 -4.10
N ASN A 472 35.35 -26.83 -5.38
CA ASN A 472 36.54 -26.14 -5.89
C ASN A 472 36.39 -24.61 -5.83
N VAL A 473 35.20 -24.07 -6.11
CA VAL A 473 34.92 -22.63 -6.01
C VAL A 473 34.97 -22.15 -4.56
N VAL A 474 34.38 -22.89 -3.61
CA VAL A 474 34.43 -22.56 -2.17
C VAL A 474 35.86 -22.63 -1.65
N ARG A 475 36.62 -23.67 -2.01
CA ARG A 475 38.03 -23.81 -1.61
C ARG A 475 38.91 -22.70 -2.19
N ALA A 476 38.70 -22.32 -3.45
CA ALA A 476 39.40 -21.21 -4.08
C ALA A 476 39.03 -19.86 -3.44
N LEU A 477 37.76 -19.66 -3.08
CA LEU A 477 37.31 -18.47 -2.35
C LEU A 477 37.95 -18.37 -0.96
N MET A 478 38.00 -19.45 -0.18
CA MET A 478 38.61 -19.40 1.16
C MET A 478 40.12 -19.12 1.10
N ALA A 479 40.86 -19.75 0.19
CA ALA A 479 42.28 -19.42 -0.03
C ALA A 479 42.46 -17.95 -0.45
N TYR A 480 41.71 -17.51 -1.47
CA TYR A 480 41.80 -16.14 -1.98
C TYR A 480 41.41 -15.08 -0.93
N VAL A 481 40.46 -15.36 -0.04
CA VAL A 481 40.09 -14.46 1.07
C VAL A 481 41.22 -14.34 2.10
N GLN A 482 41.95 -15.42 2.39
CA GLN A 482 43.12 -15.36 3.28
C GLN A 482 44.27 -14.56 2.65
N ASP A 483 44.62 -14.84 1.38
CA ASP A 483 45.70 -14.14 0.67
C ASP A 483 45.40 -12.64 0.47
N VAL A 484 44.16 -12.31 0.11
CA VAL A 484 43.74 -10.92 -0.16
C VAL A 484 43.56 -10.11 1.13
N GLY A 485 43.21 -10.72 2.25
CA GLY A 485 43.15 -10.04 3.55
C GLY A 485 44.47 -9.39 3.94
N ILE A 486 45.59 -10.07 3.67
CA ILE A 486 46.95 -9.56 3.92
C ILE A 486 47.31 -8.46 2.90
N LEU A 487 46.97 -8.65 1.62
CA LEU A 487 47.33 -7.73 0.53
C LEU A 487 46.57 -6.39 0.62
N ILE A 488 45.31 -6.39 1.05
CA ILE A 488 44.48 -5.18 1.17
C ILE A 488 45.04 -4.21 2.22
N ILE A 489 45.56 -4.72 3.33
CA ILE A 489 46.06 -3.90 4.45
C ILE A 489 47.26 -3.02 4.03
N ASP A 490 48.24 -3.55 3.29
CA ASP A 490 49.38 -2.73 2.82
C ASP A 490 49.01 -1.85 1.61
N THR A 491 48.06 -2.30 0.76
CA THR A 491 47.60 -1.53 -0.40
C THR A 491 46.82 -0.28 0.02
N LEU A 492 45.95 -0.37 1.04
CA LEU A 492 45.21 0.78 1.58
C LEU A 492 46.10 1.88 2.15
N ARG A 493 47.36 1.56 2.50
CA ARG A 493 48.31 2.50 3.10
C ARG A 493 48.96 3.47 2.09
N ARG A 494 48.78 3.28 0.78
CA ARG A 494 49.49 4.04 -0.28
C ARG A 494 48.56 4.76 -1.29
N GLY A 495 47.28 4.95 -0.95
CA GLY A 495 46.23 5.43 -1.86
C GLY A 495 45.91 6.95 -1.90
N LYS A 496 46.84 7.86 -1.53
CA LYS A 496 46.58 9.32 -1.53
C LYS A 496 47.37 10.11 -2.59
N ALA A 497 46.94 10.05 -3.87
CA ALA A 497 47.27 11.08 -4.87
C ALA A 497 46.38 11.02 -6.13
N ALA A 498 46.25 12.16 -6.80
CA ALA A 498 45.98 12.31 -8.25
C ALA A 498 44.77 11.59 -8.89
N VAL A 499 43.57 12.17 -8.72
CA VAL A 499 42.53 12.15 -9.78
C VAL A 499 42.12 13.58 -10.10
N ALA A 500 42.84 14.22 -11.03
CA ALA A 500 42.50 15.53 -11.58
C ALA A 500 43.12 15.69 -12.97
N VAL A 501 42.34 16.25 -13.92
CA VAL A 501 42.75 16.63 -15.31
C VAL A 501 43.14 15.41 -16.18
N LEU A 502 42.50 15.11 -17.31
CA LEU A 502 42.28 15.98 -18.47
C LEU A 502 40.92 15.78 -19.18
N ILE A 503 40.59 16.72 -20.07
CA ILE A 503 39.33 16.77 -20.83
C ILE A 503 39.60 16.53 -22.34
N ARG A 504 38.62 15.92 -23.02
CA ARG A 504 38.43 15.75 -24.48
C ARG A 504 38.84 16.98 -25.31
N PRO A 505 39.35 16.82 -26.57
CA PRO A 505 38.47 16.54 -27.73
C PRO A 505 39.14 15.67 -28.84
N PHE A 506 38.68 15.52 -30.10
CA PHE A 506 37.59 16.14 -30.91
C PHE A 506 36.95 15.13 -31.92
N ARG A 507 35.95 15.60 -32.68
CA ARG A 507 35.26 14.98 -33.84
C ARG A 507 36.15 15.04 -35.14
N THR A 508 35.83 14.58 -36.37
CA THR A 508 34.72 13.85 -37.06
C THR A 508 35.20 13.39 -38.45
N LEU A 509 34.69 12.25 -38.97
CA LEU A 509 34.24 12.01 -40.37
C LEU A 509 33.58 10.60 -40.38
N LEU A 510 32.39 10.24 -40.90
CA LEU A 510 31.35 10.75 -41.83
C LEU A 510 31.36 10.08 -43.22
N LEU A 511 30.19 9.48 -43.60
CA LEU A 511 29.81 8.88 -44.90
C LEU A 511 30.41 7.48 -45.22
N LEU A 512 29.74 6.56 -45.94
CA LEU A 512 28.79 6.70 -47.06
C LEU A 512 27.61 5.66 -47.09
N ARG A 513 26.38 6.17 -47.36
CA ARG A 513 25.33 5.65 -48.31
C ARG A 513 24.61 4.31 -48.06
N LEU A 514 23.41 3.98 -48.59
CA LEU A 514 22.15 4.62 -49.13
C LEU A 514 21.12 3.45 -49.33
N VAL A 515 19.83 3.52 -49.72
CA VAL A 515 18.77 4.46 -50.20
C VAL A 515 17.40 3.90 -49.67
N GLY A 516 16.19 4.47 -49.74
CA GLY A 516 15.59 5.73 -50.25
C GLY A 516 14.53 6.27 -49.26
N ALA A 517 13.51 7.09 -49.56
CA ALA A 517 12.77 7.55 -50.76
C ALA A 517 11.47 6.74 -51.08
N SER A 518 10.29 7.34 -51.28
CA SER A 518 9.79 8.72 -51.03
C SER A 518 8.26 8.84 -51.29
N GLY A 519 7.56 9.77 -50.62
CA GLY A 519 6.18 10.21 -50.94
C GLY A 519 5.30 10.42 -49.69
N PHE A 520 4.81 11.64 -49.38
CA PHE A 520 3.64 12.36 -49.91
C PHE A 520 2.26 11.74 -49.57
N VAL A 521 1.18 12.42 -49.15
CA VAL A 521 0.87 13.61 -48.30
C VAL A 521 -0.58 14.06 -48.64
N MET A 522 -1.27 14.69 -47.67
CA MET A 522 -2.53 15.49 -47.78
C MET A 522 -3.92 14.82 -47.73
N HIS A 523 -4.77 15.57 -47.00
CA HIS A 523 -6.24 15.73 -46.91
C HIS A 523 -7.16 14.94 -47.87
N SER A 524 -8.40 14.60 -47.49
CA SER A 524 -9.47 15.50 -47.00
C SER A 524 -10.67 14.67 -46.47
N PHE A 525 -11.85 15.15 -46.03
CA PHE A 525 -12.53 16.46 -46.07
C PHE A 525 -13.42 16.63 -44.82
N THR A 526 -13.78 17.87 -44.48
CA THR A 526 -14.94 18.18 -43.61
C THR A 526 -16.23 18.30 -44.43
N VAL A 527 -17.38 17.88 -43.88
CA VAL A 527 -18.60 18.71 -43.78
C VAL A 527 -19.69 17.95 -42.99
N SER A 528 -20.68 18.69 -42.48
CA SER A 528 -21.85 18.22 -41.72
C SER A 528 -22.88 17.47 -42.61
N ARG A 529 -24.05 16.97 -42.15
CA ARG A 529 -24.95 17.38 -41.06
C ARG A 529 -25.97 16.24 -40.80
N GLU A 530 -26.82 16.40 -39.78
CA GLU A 530 -28.10 15.68 -39.56
C GLU A 530 -28.09 14.14 -39.70
N PHE A 531 -28.50 13.36 -38.70
CA PHE A 531 -29.77 13.50 -37.97
C PHE A 531 -29.75 12.66 -36.68
N LEU A 532 -30.14 13.26 -35.54
CA LEU A 532 -30.78 12.60 -34.38
C LEU A 532 -31.09 13.68 -33.32
N SER A 533 -32.34 13.75 -32.88
CA SER A 533 -32.91 14.97 -32.29
C SER A 533 -32.59 15.18 -30.81
N THR A 534 -32.45 16.46 -30.44
CA THR A 534 -32.41 16.93 -29.05
C THR A 534 -33.84 17.16 -28.55
N ASN A 535 -34.12 16.91 -27.26
CA ASN A 535 -34.94 17.83 -26.46
C ASN A 535 -34.78 17.65 -24.94
N SER A 536 -34.85 16.42 -24.41
CA SER A 536 -35.10 16.16 -22.98
C SER A 536 -33.91 16.33 -21.99
N ARG A 537 -32.89 17.14 -22.30
CA ARG A 537 -31.71 17.35 -21.41
C ARG A 537 -31.22 18.79 -21.25
N LYS A 538 -31.79 19.79 -21.93
CA LYS A 538 -31.27 21.19 -21.91
C LYS A 538 -32.03 22.17 -21.01
N ILE A 539 -33.12 21.75 -20.35
CA ILE A 539 -34.00 22.66 -19.60
C ILE A 539 -33.42 22.99 -18.21
N PHE A 540 -33.03 21.99 -17.42
CA PHE A 540 -32.66 22.18 -16.00
C PHE A 540 -31.29 22.86 -15.74
N LEU A 541 -30.40 22.90 -16.73
CA LEU A 541 -29.02 23.42 -16.58
C LEU A 541 -28.75 24.67 -17.43
N ARG A 542 -29.78 25.46 -17.76
CA ARG A 542 -29.62 26.66 -18.60
C ARG A 542 -30.34 27.93 -18.11
N GLN A 543 -30.93 27.90 -16.91
CA GLN A 543 -31.63 29.06 -16.33
C GLN A 543 -30.79 29.86 -15.30
N LEU A 544 -29.57 29.43 -15.00
CA LEU A 544 -28.62 30.18 -14.15
C LEU A 544 -27.62 30.97 -15.00
N SER A 545 -28.00 32.20 -15.35
CA SER A 545 -27.19 33.30 -15.94
C SER A 545 -26.48 33.06 -17.29
N PRO A 546 -26.74 33.89 -18.33
CA PRO A 546 -25.94 33.93 -19.55
C PRO A 546 -24.81 34.98 -19.54
N SER A 547 -24.66 35.77 -18.47
CA SER A 547 -23.71 36.89 -18.37
C SER A 547 -22.28 36.50 -17.96
N LEU A 548 -22.09 35.34 -17.34
CA LEU A 548 -20.80 34.86 -16.85
C LEU A 548 -20.47 33.50 -17.46
N ASN A 549 -19.76 33.52 -18.60
CA ASN A 549 -19.39 32.33 -19.38
C ASN A 549 -18.17 31.62 -18.73
N LEU A 550 -18.37 31.09 -17.52
CA LEU A 550 -17.33 30.55 -16.64
C LEU A 550 -16.89 29.13 -17.04
N ASP A 551 -16.12 29.01 -18.13
CA ASP A 551 -15.46 27.76 -18.46
C ASP A 551 -14.27 27.49 -17.51
N ARG A 552 -14.45 26.53 -16.60
CA ARG A 552 -13.45 26.04 -15.65
C ARG A 552 -12.20 25.40 -16.29
N TYR A 553 -12.21 25.10 -17.60
CA TYR A 553 -11.02 24.67 -18.33
C TYR A 553 -10.13 25.83 -18.78
N THR A 554 -10.60 27.09 -18.65
CA THR A 554 -9.77 28.29 -18.84
C THR A 554 -9.06 28.67 -17.55
N GLU A 555 -7.91 29.36 -17.64
CA GLU A 555 -7.17 29.80 -16.45
C GLU A 555 -7.97 30.78 -15.58
N ARG A 556 -8.66 31.75 -16.20
CA ARG A 556 -9.51 32.72 -15.50
C ARG A 556 -10.71 32.03 -14.85
N GLY A 557 -11.39 31.13 -15.56
CA GLY A 557 -12.49 30.34 -15.00
C GLY A 557 -12.05 29.44 -13.85
N SER A 558 -10.87 28.81 -13.95
CA SER A 558 -10.27 28.03 -12.86
C SER A 558 -10.00 28.86 -11.61
N TRP A 559 -9.48 30.09 -11.75
CA TRP A 559 -9.29 31.02 -10.63
C TRP A 559 -10.61 31.47 -10.00
N ILE A 560 -11.62 31.81 -10.81
CA ILE A 560 -12.93 32.27 -10.31
C ILE A 560 -13.66 31.13 -9.59
N VAL A 561 -13.66 29.91 -10.14
CA VAL A 561 -14.25 28.73 -9.50
C VAL A 561 -13.49 28.37 -8.21
N PHE A 562 -12.16 28.49 -8.18
CA PHE A 562 -11.37 28.34 -6.96
C PHE A 562 -11.82 29.34 -5.88
N LEU A 563 -11.88 30.64 -6.23
CA LEU A 563 -12.23 31.70 -5.28
C LEU A 563 -13.67 31.56 -4.77
N ILE A 564 -14.64 31.24 -5.64
CA ILE A 564 -16.03 30.99 -5.23
C ILE A 564 -16.13 29.80 -4.27
N LEU A 565 -15.52 28.67 -4.60
CA LEU A 565 -15.56 27.48 -3.73
C LEU A 565 -14.84 27.74 -2.40
N PHE A 566 -13.67 28.41 -2.43
CA PHE A 566 -12.92 28.76 -1.24
C PHE A 566 -13.69 29.73 -0.33
N LEU A 567 -14.36 30.75 -0.88
CA LEU A 567 -15.22 31.66 -0.11
C LEU A 567 -16.45 30.97 0.48
N ILE A 568 -17.10 30.05 -0.25
CA ILE A 568 -18.23 29.26 0.29
C ILE A 568 -17.76 28.39 1.46
N ILE A 569 -16.59 27.77 1.33
CA ILE A 569 -16.00 26.88 2.35
C ILE A 569 -15.52 27.70 3.57
N LEU A 570 -14.98 28.91 3.37
CA LEU A 570 -14.70 29.87 4.45
C LEU A 570 -15.98 30.37 5.15
N LEU A 571 -17.04 30.68 4.40
CA LEU A 571 -18.33 31.10 4.96
C LEU A 571 -18.92 29.98 5.86
N ILE A 572 -18.93 28.74 5.36
CA ILE A 572 -19.29 27.56 6.16
C ILE A 572 -18.42 27.49 7.43
N THR A 573 -17.10 27.70 7.31
CA THR A 573 -16.18 27.69 8.46
C THR A 573 -16.53 28.77 9.50
N SER A 574 -16.90 29.98 9.07
CA SER A 574 -17.27 31.08 9.97
C SER A 574 -18.62 30.89 10.67
N VAL A 575 -19.50 30.05 10.12
CA VAL A 575 -20.86 29.74 10.62
C VAL A 575 -20.86 28.46 11.49
N LEU A 576 -19.70 27.81 11.67
CA LEU A 576 -19.59 26.64 12.56
C LEU A 576 -19.90 27.01 14.02
N PRO A 577 -20.71 26.19 14.74
CA PRO A 577 -21.11 26.50 16.10
C PRO A 577 -19.97 26.28 17.11
N SER A 578 -19.79 27.24 18.00
CA SER A 578 -18.75 27.28 19.04
C SER A 578 -19.36 27.69 20.39
N ALA A 579 -18.88 27.11 21.49
CA ALA A 579 -19.39 27.42 22.84
C ALA A 579 -18.83 28.74 23.42
N SER A 580 -17.66 29.18 22.94
CA SER A 580 -17.01 30.44 23.30
C SER A 580 -16.03 30.85 22.20
N GLU A 581 -15.64 32.14 22.15
CA GLU A 581 -14.67 32.61 21.16
C GLU A 581 -13.30 31.90 21.29
N LEU A 582 -12.86 31.53 22.49
CA LEU A 582 -11.65 30.70 22.67
C LEU A 582 -11.78 29.33 21.98
N THR A 583 -12.94 28.66 22.13
CA THR A 583 -13.17 27.39 21.41
C THR A 583 -13.22 27.61 19.90
N LYS A 584 -13.85 28.69 19.43
CA LYS A 584 -13.96 29.06 18.02
C LYS A 584 -12.60 29.32 17.39
N VAL A 585 -11.73 30.08 18.06
CA VAL A 585 -10.35 30.36 17.61
C VAL A 585 -9.55 29.07 17.53
N MET A 586 -9.62 28.19 18.55
CA MET A 586 -8.95 26.88 18.49
C MET A 586 -9.48 25.98 17.37
N GLN A 587 -10.81 25.98 17.14
CA GLN A 587 -11.46 25.22 16.08
C GLN A 587 -11.01 25.70 14.69
N VAL A 588 -11.12 27.01 14.43
CA VAL A 588 -10.72 27.64 13.16
C VAL A 588 -9.22 27.48 12.92
N ALA A 589 -8.38 27.70 13.93
CA ALA A 589 -6.93 27.46 13.82
C ALA A 589 -6.62 26.00 13.49
N ARG A 590 -7.27 25.04 14.15
CA ARG A 590 -7.09 23.61 13.85
C ARG A 590 -7.54 23.25 12.43
N ILE A 591 -8.62 23.87 11.93
CA ILE A 591 -9.08 23.72 10.54
C ILE A 591 -8.01 24.24 9.56
N PHE A 592 -7.42 25.42 9.79
CA PHE A 592 -6.36 25.96 8.92
C PHE A 592 -5.04 25.17 9.01
N ALA A 593 -4.67 24.67 10.19
CA ALA A 593 -3.52 23.79 10.37
C ALA A 593 -3.70 22.48 9.59
N LEU A 594 -4.85 21.81 9.75
CA LEU A 594 -5.20 20.60 9.01
C LEU A 594 -5.33 20.86 7.50
N LEU A 595 -5.88 21.99 7.08
CA LEU A 595 -5.94 22.41 5.67
C LEU A 595 -4.54 22.50 5.05
N GLY A 596 -3.59 23.14 5.74
CA GLY A 596 -2.22 23.20 5.27
C GLY A 596 -1.60 21.81 5.16
N ILE A 597 -1.71 21.00 6.21
CA ILE A 597 -1.16 19.64 6.23
C ILE A 597 -1.76 18.74 5.13
N PHE A 598 -3.08 18.63 5.03
CA PHE A 598 -3.75 17.86 3.97
C PHE A 598 -3.53 18.47 2.57
N GLY A 599 -3.36 19.79 2.47
CA GLY A 599 -3.01 20.50 1.25
C GLY A 599 -1.63 20.08 0.75
N LEU A 600 -0.61 20.06 1.62
CA LEU A 600 0.74 19.58 1.30
C LEU A 600 0.76 18.08 0.95
N MET A 601 0.05 17.23 1.69
CA MET A 601 -0.10 15.81 1.31
C MET A 601 -0.75 15.65 -0.07
N SER A 602 -1.76 16.48 -0.38
CA SER A 602 -2.44 16.50 -1.67
C SER A 602 -1.56 17.06 -2.79
N PHE A 603 -0.69 18.04 -2.52
CA PHE A 603 0.33 18.53 -3.47
C PHE A 603 1.35 17.45 -3.81
N SER A 604 1.86 16.70 -2.81
CA SER A 604 2.73 15.53 -3.06
C SER A 604 2.03 14.53 -3.98
N LEU A 605 0.79 14.15 -3.65
CA LEU A 605 0.01 13.21 -4.46
C LEU A 605 -0.32 13.76 -5.86
N ASN A 606 -0.50 15.07 -6.00
CA ASN A 606 -0.68 15.74 -7.28
C ASN A 606 0.60 15.77 -8.12
N LEU A 607 1.78 15.87 -7.52
CA LEU A 607 3.04 15.76 -8.28
C LEU A 607 3.26 14.32 -8.78
N HIS A 608 3.09 13.33 -7.89
CA HIS A 608 3.26 11.91 -8.21
C HIS A 608 2.19 11.40 -9.19
N THR A 609 0.94 11.32 -8.74
CA THR A 609 -0.19 10.78 -9.52
C THR A 609 -0.70 11.81 -10.53
N GLY A 610 -0.86 13.06 -10.11
CA GLY A 610 -1.50 14.10 -10.89
C GLY A 610 -0.75 14.48 -12.16
N ILE A 611 0.47 14.99 -12.00
CA ILE A 611 1.33 15.51 -13.06
C ILE A 611 2.15 14.40 -13.72
N THR A 612 2.79 13.51 -12.96
CA THR A 612 3.75 12.51 -13.49
C THR A 612 3.09 11.17 -13.84
N GLY A 613 1.80 11.00 -13.53
CA GLY A 613 1.03 9.80 -13.83
C GLY A 613 1.20 8.62 -12.87
N MET A 614 2.10 8.72 -11.88
CA MET A 614 2.49 7.63 -10.98
C MET A 614 1.53 7.48 -9.81
N ASN A 615 0.63 6.49 -9.86
CA ASN A 615 -0.33 6.16 -8.80
C ASN A 615 0.35 5.79 -7.47
N ASN A 616 0.68 6.78 -6.64
CA ASN A 616 1.25 6.58 -5.31
C ASN A 616 0.12 6.44 -4.27
N PHE A 617 -0.13 5.22 -3.79
CA PHE A 617 -1.05 4.98 -2.68
C PHE A 617 -0.34 4.89 -1.32
N GLY A 618 0.97 5.11 -1.27
CA GLY A 618 1.79 5.14 -0.07
C GLY A 618 2.29 6.53 0.32
N VAL A 619 1.58 7.61 -0.02
CA VAL A 619 2.00 8.98 0.36
C VAL A 619 2.26 9.11 1.86
N ILE A 620 1.52 8.35 2.69
CA ILE A 620 1.70 8.28 4.15
C ILE A 620 3.06 7.75 4.60
N PHE A 621 3.79 6.99 3.77
CA PHE A 621 5.15 6.54 4.06
C PHE A 621 6.10 7.74 4.19
N PHE A 622 6.03 8.69 3.26
CA PHE A 622 6.86 9.90 3.24
C PHE A 622 6.44 10.90 4.33
N VAL A 623 5.13 11.01 4.60
CA VAL A 623 4.61 11.73 5.77
C VAL A 623 5.12 11.10 7.07
N GLY A 624 5.13 9.76 7.15
CA GLY A 624 5.60 8.99 8.28
C GLY A 624 7.07 9.24 8.58
N ILE A 625 7.94 9.15 7.55
CA ILE A 625 9.35 9.54 7.66
C ILE A 625 9.47 10.97 8.21
N GLY A 626 8.71 11.93 7.63
CA GLY A 626 8.68 13.31 8.09
C GLY A 626 8.37 13.48 9.58
N ALA A 627 7.26 12.89 10.03
CA ALA A 627 6.83 12.95 11.42
C ALA A 627 7.82 12.27 12.36
N VAL A 628 8.19 11.01 12.07
CA VAL A 628 9.04 10.17 12.92
C VAL A 628 10.43 10.75 13.08
N THR A 629 11.07 11.20 12.00
CA THR A 629 12.40 11.83 12.07
C THR A 629 12.35 13.13 12.88
N VAL A 630 11.33 13.97 12.72
CA VAL A 630 11.19 15.18 13.56
C VAL A 630 10.97 14.81 15.03
N GLY A 631 10.07 13.86 15.33
CA GLY A 631 9.77 13.45 16.70
C GLY A 631 10.99 12.88 17.44
N ILE A 632 11.73 11.93 16.83
CA ILE A 632 12.90 11.32 17.46
C ILE A 632 14.03 12.34 17.65
N LEU A 633 14.31 13.18 16.63
CA LEU A 633 15.38 14.18 16.74
C LEU A 633 15.06 15.27 17.77
N CYS A 634 13.79 15.67 17.90
CA CYS A 634 13.36 16.75 18.82
C CYS A 634 12.99 16.26 20.24
N ALA A 635 12.91 14.95 20.47
CA ALA A 635 12.66 14.40 21.80
C ALA A 635 13.88 14.62 22.73
N PRO A 636 13.68 14.81 24.06
CA PRO A 636 14.78 14.95 25.02
C PRO A 636 15.69 13.72 25.07
N VAL A 637 17.00 13.95 25.25
CA VAL A 637 18.04 12.90 25.33
C VAL A 637 17.77 11.93 26.49
N GLU A 638 17.26 12.44 27.61
CA GLU A 638 16.79 11.67 28.78
C GLU A 638 15.69 10.65 28.45
N THR A 639 15.06 10.75 27.28
CA THR A 639 13.93 9.94 26.83
C THR A 639 14.17 9.32 25.45
N ASN A 640 15.42 8.94 25.16
CA ASN A 640 15.86 8.29 23.91
C ASN A 640 15.73 9.16 22.65
N GLY A 641 15.65 10.49 22.79
CA GLY A 641 15.73 11.44 21.68
C GLY A 641 17.12 12.05 21.49
N TYR A 642 17.23 13.05 20.60
CA TYR A 642 18.51 13.73 20.31
C TYR A 642 18.54 15.21 20.75
N GLY A 643 17.43 15.79 21.21
CA GLY A 643 17.36 17.19 21.67
C GLY A 643 17.61 18.25 20.59
N TRP A 644 17.49 17.93 19.31
CA TRP A 644 17.76 18.84 18.20
C TRP A 644 16.69 19.92 18.05
N ASN A 645 17.10 21.07 17.51
CA ASN A 645 16.18 22.15 17.17
C ASN A 645 15.16 21.69 16.10
N PRO A 646 13.84 21.90 16.29
CA PRO A 646 12.81 21.47 15.35
C PRO A 646 12.98 21.94 13.91
N TRP A 647 13.63 23.08 13.69
CA TRP A 647 13.94 23.57 12.35
C TRP A 647 14.98 22.71 11.63
N LEU A 648 16.06 22.35 12.32
CA LEU A 648 17.11 21.48 11.78
C LEU A 648 16.58 20.05 11.56
N ALA A 649 15.84 19.52 12.54
CA ALA A 649 15.19 18.22 12.43
C ALA A 649 14.23 18.14 11.23
N THR A 650 13.49 19.21 10.95
CA THR A 650 12.58 19.28 9.79
C THR A 650 13.33 19.28 8.47
N LEU A 651 14.41 20.05 8.33
CA LEU A 651 15.25 20.04 7.12
C LEU A 651 15.85 18.65 6.86
N VAL A 652 16.30 17.98 7.91
CA VAL A 652 16.84 16.61 7.85
C VAL A 652 15.75 15.60 7.48
N ALA A 653 14.56 15.67 8.09
CA ALA A 653 13.42 14.81 7.77
C ALA A 653 12.94 14.95 6.32
N VAL A 654 12.87 16.20 5.82
CA VAL A 654 12.56 16.52 4.42
C VAL A 654 13.62 15.96 3.47
N SER A 655 14.90 16.06 3.83
CA SER A 655 16.02 15.52 3.05
C SER A 655 16.01 13.98 3.00
N ILE A 656 15.85 13.31 4.15
CA ILE A 656 15.79 11.85 4.24
C ILE A 656 14.60 11.30 3.45
N SER A 657 13.42 11.92 3.56
CA SER A 657 12.25 11.55 2.76
C SER A 657 12.47 11.77 1.26
N GLY A 658 13.10 12.88 0.86
CA GLY A 658 13.48 13.14 -0.53
C GLY A 658 14.42 12.06 -1.09
N VAL A 659 15.44 11.65 -0.32
CA VAL A 659 16.34 10.55 -0.68
C VAL A 659 15.59 9.21 -0.75
N ALA A 660 14.72 8.90 0.21
CA ALA A 660 13.88 7.70 0.18
C ALA A 660 12.96 7.68 -1.05
N GLY A 661 12.40 8.82 -1.44
CA GLY A 661 11.61 8.98 -2.66
C GLY A 661 12.42 8.76 -3.94
N TRP A 662 13.65 9.28 -4.00
CA TRP A 662 14.56 9.04 -5.12
C TRP A 662 14.91 7.55 -5.24
N LEU A 663 15.32 6.92 -4.13
CA LEU A 663 15.71 5.51 -4.08
C LEU A 663 14.54 4.59 -4.46
N LEU A 664 13.32 4.88 -3.99
CA LEU A 664 12.13 4.08 -4.30
C LEU A 664 11.79 4.04 -5.81
N ALA A 665 12.17 5.06 -6.58
CA ALA A 665 11.91 5.08 -8.02
C ALA A 665 12.69 3.99 -8.78
N TYR A 666 13.87 3.58 -8.31
CA TYR A 666 14.71 2.60 -9.01
C TYR A 666 14.09 1.18 -9.11
N PRO A 667 13.65 0.53 -8.01
CA PRO A 667 12.91 -0.74 -8.11
C PRO A 667 11.58 -0.59 -8.86
N THR A 668 10.88 0.53 -8.66
CA THR A 668 9.47 0.64 -9.04
C THR A 668 9.24 1.11 -10.46
N ALA A 669 10.11 1.93 -11.06
CA ALA A 669 9.88 2.50 -12.38
C ALA A 669 10.04 1.50 -13.54
N ARG A 670 10.54 0.28 -13.27
CA ARG A 670 10.50 -0.88 -14.18
C ARG A 670 9.18 -1.68 -14.11
N LEU A 671 8.30 -1.35 -13.16
CA LEU A 671 7.05 -2.05 -12.92
C LEU A 671 5.88 -1.32 -13.60
N ARG A 672 4.82 -2.06 -13.95
CA ARG A 672 3.51 -1.50 -14.29
C ARG A 672 3.00 -0.62 -13.13
N MET A 673 2.32 0.48 -13.45
CA MET A 673 1.79 1.46 -12.49
C MET A 673 1.00 0.83 -11.32
N ASP A 674 0.24 -0.23 -11.59
CA ASP A 674 -0.54 -1.00 -10.61
C ASP A 674 0.33 -1.69 -9.55
N TYR A 675 1.55 -2.10 -9.90
CA TYR A 675 2.51 -2.65 -8.94
C TYR A 675 3.15 -1.56 -8.08
N PHE A 676 3.44 -0.37 -8.64
CA PHE A 676 3.90 0.78 -7.86
C PHE A 676 2.84 1.20 -6.84
N ALA A 677 1.56 1.19 -7.23
CA ALA A 677 0.43 1.39 -6.33
C ALA A 677 0.42 0.39 -5.15
N ILE A 678 0.68 -0.90 -5.40
CA ILE A 678 0.74 -1.94 -4.36
C ILE A 678 1.97 -1.73 -3.44
N VAL A 679 3.17 -1.60 -4.03
CA VAL A 679 4.44 -1.48 -3.29
C VAL A 679 4.44 -0.24 -2.39
N THR A 680 3.89 0.88 -2.84
CA THR A 680 3.82 2.10 -2.04
C THR A 680 2.95 1.95 -0.79
N ILE A 681 1.77 1.29 -0.87
CA ILE A 681 0.94 1.01 0.32
C ILE A 681 1.70 0.08 1.28
N SER A 682 2.32 -0.97 0.76
CA SER A 682 3.09 -1.92 1.57
C SER A 682 4.21 -1.26 2.36
N LEU A 683 4.88 -0.23 1.81
CA LEU A 683 5.90 0.54 2.53
C LEU A 683 5.33 1.41 3.66
N GLY A 684 4.15 2.01 3.45
CA GLY A 684 3.43 2.71 4.51
C GLY A 684 3.07 1.78 5.67
N GLU A 685 2.62 0.57 5.35
CA GLU A 685 2.27 -0.45 6.36
C GLU A 685 3.51 -1.05 7.04
N MET A 686 4.64 -1.22 6.31
CA MET A 686 5.93 -1.57 6.92
C MET A 686 6.35 -0.56 7.98
N LEU A 687 6.31 0.74 7.66
CA LEU A 687 6.71 1.80 8.60
C LEU A 687 5.71 1.93 9.77
N ARG A 688 4.42 1.71 9.53
CA ARG A 688 3.40 1.62 10.60
C ARG A 688 3.73 0.51 11.60
N ILE A 689 4.05 -0.69 11.09
CA ILE A 689 4.35 -1.85 11.93
C ILE A 689 5.74 -1.73 12.56
N ALA A 690 6.70 -1.07 11.91
CA ALA A 690 7.97 -0.71 12.54
C ALA A 690 7.79 0.20 13.76
N LEU A 691 6.96 1.26 13.68
CA LEU A 691 6.64 2.13 14.83
C LEU A 691 5.99 1.38 16.00
N GLN A 692 5.30 0.27 15.72
CA GLN A 692 4.69 -0.60 16.72
C GLN A 692 5.71 -1.58 17.32
N SER A 693 6.54 -2.21 16.47
CA SER A 693 7.41 -3.34 16.79
C SER A 693 8.82 -2.99 17.24
N GLU A 694 9.41 -1.89 16.76
CA GLU A 694 10.81 -1.53 16.97
C GLU A 694 10.98 -0.54 18.15
N PRO A 695 11.75 -0.89 19.20
CA PRO A 695 12.02 0.03 20.32
C PRO A 695 12.76 1.30 19.92
N LEU A 696 13.66 1.25 18.93
CA LEU A 696 14.41 2.44 18.46
C LEU A 696 13.53 3.53 17.82
N LEU A 697 12.24 3.25 17.56
CA LEU A 697 11.27 4.21 17.05
C LEU A 697 10.33 4.77 18.14
N ARG A 698 10.76 4.70 19.42
CA ARG A 698 10.04 5.20 20.60
C ARG A 698 10.92 6.20 21.35
N ALA A 699 10.42 7.42 21.55
CA ALA A 699 11.14 8.49 22.26
C ALA A 699 10.16 9.45 22.96
N GLY A 700 10.65 10.21 23.95
CA GLY A 700 9.83 11.18 24.69
C GLY A 700 8.95 10.59 25.79
N THR A 701 9.10 9.32 26.14
CA THR A 701 8.41 8.72 27.30
C THR A 701 9.36 7.84 28.10
N VAL A 702 9.20 7.85 29.43
CA VAL A 702 10.02 7.09 30.40
C VAL A 702 9.53 5.65 30.61
N THR A 703 8.70 5.11 29.70
CA THR A 703 8.13 3.77 29.80
C THR A 703 8.12 3.09 28.42
N SER A 704 7.81 1.80 28.38
CA SER A 704 7.72 0.98 27.15
C SER A 704 6.52 1.35 26.24
N ALA A 705 6.04 2.59 26.29
CA ALA A 705 4.90 3.06 25.51
C ALA A 705 5.21 3.06 24.00
N ILE A 706 4.20 2.78 23.19
CA ILE A 706 4.32 2.75 21.73
C ILE A 706 4.15 4.17 21.18
N GLY A 707 5.03 4.58 20.27
CA GLY A 707 5.01 5.89 19.62
C GLY A 707 6.03 6.87 20.19
N ILE A 708 5.92 8.14 19.78
CA ILE A 708 6.84 9.23 20.12
C ILE A 708 6.02 10.43 20.60
N SER A 709 6.40 11.08 21.71
CA SER A 709 5.74 12.28 22.24
C SER A 709 6.74 13.22 22.93
N GLN A 710 6.28 14.23 23.70
CA GLN A 710 7.09 15.16 24.52
C GLN A 710 8.33 15.79 23.81
N TYR A 711 8.29 15.92 22.49
CA TYR A 711 9.36 16.54 21.71
C TYR A 711 9.18 18.05 21.62
N ALA A 712 10.31 18.77 21.59
CA ALA A 712 10.33 20.22 21.49
C ALA A 712 9.62 20.71 20.21
N ARG A 713 8.92 21.84 20.32
CA ARG A 713 8.14 22.45 19.24
C ARG A 713 8.75 23.78 18.79
N PRO A 714 8.68 24.15 17.50
CA PRO A 714 9.22 25.42 17.04
C PRO A 714 8.44 26.57 17.69
N PHE A 715 9.17 27.51 18.30
CA PHE A 715 8.62 28.65 19.04
C PHE A 715 7.65 28.27 20.18
N GLU A 716 7.94 27.19 20.91
CA GLU A 716 7.15 26.77 22.07
C GLU A 716 7.01 27.88 23.13
N GLY A 717 8.11 28.58 23.44
CA GLY A 717 8.15 29.78 24.29
C GLY A 717 7.64 31.08 23.64
N TRP A 718 6.89 31.04 22.54
CA TRP A 718 6.26 32.26 22.00
C TRP A 718 5.25 32.88 23.00
N TRP A 719 4.76 32.06 23.94
CA TRP A 719 3.91 32.50 25.05
C TRP A 719 4.61 33.54 25.94
N ASP A 720 5.88 33.33 26.26
CA ASP A 720 6.68 34.14 27.18
C ASP A 720 7.03 35.53 26.61
N SER A 721 6.87 35.71 25.30
CA SER A 721 7.22 36.94 24.57
C SER A 721 6.13 38.03 24.57
N GLY A 722 4.96 37.78 25.17
CA GLY A 722 3.79 38.69 25.12
C GLY A 722 3.12 38.82 23.74
N MET A 723 3.73 38.29 22.68
CA MET A 723 3.13 38.22 21.33
C MET A 723 1.86 37.36 21.33
N SER A 724 1.84 36.30 22.16
CA SER A 724 0.69 35.43 22.40
C SER A 724 -0.53 36.19 22.94
N GLU A 725 -0.36 37.10 23.90
CA GLU A 725 -1.42 37.97 24.40
C GLU A 725 -1.87 38.96 23.33
N THR A 726 -0.93 39.54 22.59
CA THR A 726 -1.24 40.53 21.54
C THR A 726 -2.11 39.91 20.45
N VAL A 727 -1.77 38.70 20.00
CA VAL A 727 -2.59 37.90 19.07
C VAL A 727 -3.90 37.47 19.72
N GLY A 728 -3.92 37.13 21.01
CA GLY A 728 -5.16 36.85 21.76
C GLY A 728 -6.14 38.01 21.72
N ARG A 729 -5.67 39.23 22.02
CA ARG A 729 -6.46 40.47 21.98
C ARG A 729 -6.98 40.79 20.58
N TRP A 730 -6.24 40.49 19.50
CA TRP A 730 -6.74 40.62 18.12
C TRP A 730 -7.94 39.72 17.81
N PHE A 731 -8.05 38.57 18.48
CA PHE A 731 -9.21 37.66 18.38
C PHE A 731 -10.23 37.87 19.52
N GLY A 732 -10.13 38.95 20.30
CA GLY A 732 -11.04 39.24 21.41
C GLY A 732 -10.93 38.28 22.59
N LEU A 733 -9.80 37.57 22.74
CA LEU A 733 -9.58 36.62 23.83
C LEU A 733 -9.08 37.33 25.10
N GLU A 734 -9.68 36.97 26.24
CA GLU A 734 -9.23 37.35 27.59
C GLU A 734 -7.94 36.60 28.02
N VAL A 735 -7.51 35.61 27.24
CA VAL A 735 -6.38 34.72 27.51
C VAL A 735 -5.43 34.70 26.30
N ALA A 736 -4.14 34.50 26.54
CA ALA A 736 -3.12 34.37 25.50
C ALA A 736 -3.46 33.31 24.44
N ALA A 737 -3.08 33.57 23.19
CA ALA A 737 -3.41 32.72 22.05
C ALA A 737 -2.84 31.29 22.20
N PRO A 738 -3.65 30.22 22.01
CA PRO A 738 -3.16 28.85 22.01
C PRO A 738 -2.16 28.57 20.88
N TYR A 739 -1.14 27.73 21.13
CA TYR A 739 -0.08 27.39 20.17
C TYR A 739 -0.59 26.96 18.77
N VAL A 740 -1.78 26.34 18.72
CA VAL A 740 -2.44 25.94 17.47
C VAL A 740 -2.68 27.13 16.52
N VAL A 741 -2.83 28.37 17.04
CA VAL A 741 -2.96 29.59 16.23
C VAL A 741 -1.67 29.91 15.49
N LEU A 742 -0.53 29.87 16.18
CA LEU A 742 0.80 30.04 15.55
C LEU A 742 1.04 28.92 14.53
N LEU A 743 0.79 27.67 14.90
CA LEU A 743 0.96 26.53 14.00
C LEU A 743 0.05 26.62 12.76
N ALA A 744 -1.18 27.14 12.89
CA ALA A 744 -2.06 27.38 11.75
C ALA A 744 -1.49 28.42 10.79
N PHE A 745 -0.96 29.54 11.29
CA PHE A 745 -0.26 30.54 10.49
C PHE A 745 0.97 29.92 9.77
N MET A 746 1.78 29.14 10.48
CA MET A 746 2.92 28.42 9.91
C MET A 746 2.48 27.43 8.81
N CYS A 747 1.43 26.64 9.05
CA CYS A 747 0.89 25.69 8.07
C CYS A 747 0.43 26.41 6.80
N VAL A 748 -0.28 27.54 6.92
CA VAL A 748 -0.70 28.37 5.77
C VAL A 748 0.52 28.92 5.03
N LEU A 749 1.51 29.46 5.74
CA LEU A 749 2.73 30.01 5.15
C LEU A 749 3.53 28.96 4.37
N PHE A 750 3.76 27.76 4.94
CA PHE A 750 4.43 26.66 4.23
C PHE A 750 3.62 26.16 3.04
N THR A 751 2.29 26.14 3.14
CA THR A 751 1.41 25.73 2.04
C THR A 751 1.46 26.72 0.88
N LEU A 752 1.48 28.03 1.16
CA LEU A 752 1.63 29.08 0.14
C LEU A 752 3.03 29.06 -0.49
N ALA A 753 4.08 28.90 0.32
CA ALA A 753 5.45 28.81 -0.17
C ALA A 753 5.69 27.58 -1.05
N ILE A 754 5.18 26.40 -0.65
CA ILE A 754 5.28 25.17 -1.45
C ILE A 754 4.38 25.22 -2.69
N TRP A 755 3.20 25.83 -2.63
CA TRP A 755 2.39 26.08 -3.83
C TRP A 755 3.17 26.96 -4.82
N TRP A 756 3.66 28.13 -4.39
CA TRP A 756 4.46 29.01 -5.25
C TRP A 756 5.66 28.29 -5.89
N LEU A 757 6.43 27.55 -5.09
CA LEU A 757 7.54 26.73 -5.56
C LEU A 757 7.07 25.69 -6.62
N LEU A 758 5.98 24.97 -6.36
CA LEU A 758 5.46 23.96 -7.27
C LEU A 758 4.90 24.56 -8.56
N ASP A 759 4.17 25.68 -8.54
CA ASP A 759 3.68 26.33 -9.76
C ASP A 759 4.83 26.87 -10.62
N THR A 760 5.90 27.39 -10.00
CA THR A 760 7.15 27.76 -10.69
C THR A 760 7.86 26.54 -11.30
N VAL A 761 8.00 25.44 -10.55
CA VAL A 761 8.65 24.22 -11.04
C VAL A 761 7.82 23.50 -12.12
N LEU A 762 6.48 23.56 -12.04
CA LEU A 762 5.55 22.88 -12.96
C LEU A 762 5.22 23.68 -14.23
N SER A 763 5.56 24.97 -14.27
CA SER A 763 5.56 25.80 -15.49
C SER A 763 6.90 25.74 -16.25
N SER A 764 7.98 25.33 -15.58
CA SER A 764 9.31 25.10 -16.19
C SER A 764 9.30 24.00 -17.28
N PRO A 765 10.38 23.85 -18.08
CA PRO A 765 10.53 22.74 -19.02
C PRO A 765 10.40 21.35 -18.37
N TRP A 766 10.84 21.19 -17.12
CA TRP A 766 10.74 19.92 -16.39
C TRP A 766 9.28 19.52 -16.14
N GLY A 767 8.44 20.48 -15.74
CA GLY A 767 6.99 20.27 -15.58
C GLY A 767 6.29 19.84 -16.88
N ARG A 768 6.77 20.29 -18.04
CA ARG A 768 6.27 19.83 -19.35
C ARG A 768 6.68 18.39 -19.67
N ILE A 769 7.92 17.99 -19.33
CA ILE A 769 8.40 16.61 -19.49
C ILE A 769 7.64 15.65 -18.56
N LEU A 770 7.33 16.04 -17.31
CA LEU A 770 6.52 15.20 -16.43
C LEU A 770 5.12 14.95 -17.00
N ARG A 771 4.49 15.96 -17.60
CA ARG A 771 3.19 15.82 -18.27
C ARG A 771 3.28 14.92 -19.51
N SER A 772 4.32 15.03 -20.34
CA SER A 772 4.48 14.11 -21.47
C SER A 772 4.65 12.65 -21.00
N ILE A 773 5.41 12.43 -19.93
CA ILE A 773 5.58 11.12 -19.27
C ILE A 773 4.26 10.58 -18.69
N ARG A 774 3.29 11.45 -18.35
CA ARG A 774 1.95 11.01 -17.93
C ARG A 774 1.08 10.58 -19.11
N GLU A 775 1.07 11.35 -20.20
CA GLU A 775 0.24 11.04 -21.37
C GLU A 775 0.79 9.82 -22.13
N ASP A 776 2.09 9.80 -22.44
CA ASP A 776 2.76 8.67 -23.10
C ASP A 776 4.25 8.57 -22.71
N GLN A 777 4.60 7.43 -22.10
CA GLN A 777 5.96 7.13 -21.63
C GLN A 777 6.87 6.64 -22.75
N ASP A 778 6.34 5.97 -23.75
CA ASP A 778 7.15 5.40 -24.82
C ASP A 778 7.48 6.51 -25.83
N VAL A 779 6.53 7.37 -26.19
CA VAL A 779 6.78 8.59 -26.98
C VAL A 779 7.79 9.52 -26.27
N SER A 780 7.66 9.72 -24.96
CA SER A 780 8.61 10.55 -24.20
C SER A 780 10.04 9.99 -24.21
N GLN A 781 10.21 8.65 -24.25
CA GLN A 781 11.53 8.02 -24.43
C GLN A 781 12.09 8.21 -25.84
N HIS A 782 11.26 8.15 -26.88
CA HIS A 782 11.69 8.39 -28.27
C HIS A 782 12.16 9.84 -28.49
N HIS A 783 11.67 10.80 -27.70
CA HIS A 783 12.20 12.17 -27.66
C HIS A 783 13.49 12.33 -26.82
N GLY A 784 14.05 11.24 -26.28
CA GLY A 784 15.32 11.24 -25.56
C GLY A 784 15.25 11.60 -24.08
N HIS A 785 14.05 11.66 -23.48
CA HIS A 785 13.91 11.98 -22.05
C HIS A 785 14.12 10.74 -21.15
N ASP A 786 14.99 10.87 -20.15
CA ASP A 786 15.26 9.80 -19.18
C ASP A 786 14.13 9.70 -18.15
N ILE A 787 13.16 8.83 -18.45
CA ILE A 787 11.99 8.61 -17.60
C ILE A 787 12.35 8.13 -16.20
N LEU A 788 13.44 7.40 -16.01
CA LEU A 788 13.86 6.95 -14.67
C LEU A 788 14.25 8.16 -13.83
N LYS A 789 15.10 9.05 -14.36
CA LYS A 789 15.52 10.28 -13.67
C LYS A 789 14.35 11.24 -13.44
N HIS A 790 13.47 11.45 -14.43
CA HIS A 790 12.32 12.35 -14.27
C HIS A 790 11.30 11.82 -13.25
N LYS A 791 11.02 10.51 -13.25
CA LYS A 791 10.18 9.87 -12.21
C LYS A 791 10.84 9.94 -10.83
N ALA A 792 12.15 9.68 -10.72
CA ALA A 792 12.89 9.75 -9.45
C ALA A 792 12.89 11.17 -8.85
N ALA A 793 13.16 12.19 -9.67
CA ALA A 793 13.12 13.59 -9.26
C ALA A 793 11.71 14.02 -8.79
N SER A 794 10.66 13.57 -9.50
CA SER A 794 9.27 13.81 -9.10
C SER A 794 8.90 13.11 -7.80
N LEU A 795 9.30 11.84 -7.64
CA LEU A 795 9.04 11.06 -6.43
C LEU A 795 9.75 11.68 -5.22
N ALA A 796 11.01 12.08 -5.36
CA ALA A 796 11.81 12.78 -4.36
C ALA A 796 11.22 14.14 -3.95
N LEU A 797 10.88 15.00 -4.91
CA LEU A 797 10.32 16.34 -4.62
C LEU A 797 8.96 16.23 -3.89
N GLY A 798 8.10 15.31 -4.30
CA GLY A 798 6.83 15.09 -3.59
C GLY A 798 7.04 14.43 -2.22
N ALA A 799 7.99 13.51 -2.07
CA ALA A 799 8.33 12.92 -0.78
C ALA A 799 8.86 13.95 0.24
N ALA A 800 9.66 14.92 -0.23
CA ALA A 800 10.09 16.08 0.56
C ALA A 800 8.89 16.94 1.02
N VAL A 801 7.95 17.25 0.12
CA VAL A 801 6.70 17.97 0.45
C VAL A 801 5.81 17.19 1.43
N ALA A 802 5.71 15.88 1.27
CA ALA A 802 4.97 15.00 2.18
C ALA A 802 5.61 14.95 3.58
N ALA A 803 6.95 14.95 3.67
CA ALA A 803 7.64 14.99 4.97
C ALA A 803 7.44 16.31 5.71
N MET A 804 7.37 17.45 5.01
CA MET A 804 6.96 18.73 5.61
C MET A 804 5.55 18.64 6.20
N ALA A 805 4.61 17.99 5.50
CA ALA A 805 3.27 17.72 6.04
C ALA A 805 3.31 16.82 7.29
N GLY A 806 4.26 15.88 7.36
CA GLY A 806 4.52 15.02 8.52
C GLY A 806 5.06 15.77 9.74
N ALA A 807 6.03 16.67 9.54
CA ALA A 807 6.57 17.55 10.59
C ALA A 807 5.46 18.41 11.22
N LEU A 808 4.64 19.05 10.38
CA LEU A 808 3.49 19.86 10.81
C LEU A 808 2.41 19.00 11.52
N TRP A 809 2.18 17.76 11.07
CA TRP A 809 1.27 16.81 11.74
C TRP A 809 1.76 16.40 13.13
N ALA A 810 3.08 16.19 13.31
CA ALA A 810 3.67 15.93 14.61
C ALA A 810 3.45 17.12 15.57
N TRP A 811 3.84 18.33 15.17
CA TRP A 811 3.64 19.54 15.99
C TRP A 811 2.17 19.82 16.34
N LEU A 812 1.22 19.43 15.47
CA LEU A 812 -0.22 19.60 15.72
C LEU A 812 -0.78 18.62 16.77
N ASN A 813 -0.30 17.37 16.78
CA ASN A 813 -0.88 16.31 17.61
C ASN A 813 -0.05 15.99 18.87
N THR A 814 1.16 16.58 19.00
CA THR A 814 2.10 16.39 20.13
C THR A 814 2.48 14.92 20.44
N GLY A 815 2.16 14.01 19.51
CA GLY A 815 2.31 12.58 19.63
C GLY A 815 2.22 11.89 18.27
N ILE A 816 2.98 10.81 18.11
CA ILE A 816 3.16 10.07 16.85
C ILE A 816 2.92 8.60 17.16
N PHE A 817 1.70 8.13 16.88
CA PHE A 817 1.25 6.77 17.18
C PHE A 817 0.92 6.01 15.88
N PRO A 818 1.19 4.70 15.74
CA PRO A 818 0.99 3.94 14.50
C PRO A 818 -0.38 4.14 13.82
N GLU A 819 -1.42 4.46 14.58
CA GLU A 819 -2.80 4.63 14.14
C GLU A 819 -2.99 5.76 13.13
N PHE A 820 -2.14 6.81 13.12
CA PHE A 820 -2.24 7.89 12.10
C PHE A 820 -1.80 7.39 10.72
N MET A 821 -0.91 6.40 10.66
CA MET A 821 -0.44 5.81 9.41
C MET A 821 -1.43 4.80 8.80
N SER A 822 -2.53 4.45 9.50
CA SER A 822 -3.49 3.49 8.97
C SER A 822 -4.10 4.02 7.65
N PRO A 823 -4.13 3.22 6.56
CA PRO A 823 -4.58 3.72 5.26
C PRO A 823 -5.98 4.34 5.25
N VAL A 824 -6.86 3.86 6.16
CA VAL A 824 -8.24 4.36 6.33
C VAL A 824 -8.28 5.77 6.92
N ARG A 825 -7.43 6.06 7.92
CA ARG A 825 -7.46 7.32 8.67
C ARG A 825 -6.79 8.48 7.93
N SER A 826 -5.78 8.23 7.11
CA SER A 826 -4.98 9.28 6.46
C SER A 826 -4.92 9.13 4.94
N THR A 827 -4.28 8.08 4.43
CA THR A 827 -4.03 7.87 2.98
C THR A 827 -5.29 8.03 2.13
N PHE A 828 -6.39 7.39 2.53
CA PHE A 828 -7.63 7.40 1.75
C PHE A 828 -8.33 8.78 1.79
N LEU A 829 -8.11 9.57 2.84
CA LEU A 829 -8.59 10.95 2.94
C LEU A 829 -7.80 11.90 2.03
N VAL A 830 -6.48 11.75 1.95
CA VAL A 830 -5.63 12.49 0.98
C VAL A 830 -6.02 12.14 -0.45
N TRP A 831 -6.31 10.86 -0.75
CA TRP A 831 -6.84 10.48 -2.04
C TRP A 831 -8.22 11.10 -2.31
N ALA A 832 -9.13 11.12 -1.34
CA ALA A 832 -10.42 11.79 -1.50
C ALA A 832 -10.25 13.29 -1.84
N ALA A 833 -9.39 14.00 -1.11
CA ALA A 833 -9.05 15.40 -1.38
C ALA A 833 -8.50 15.61 -2.81
N PHE A 834 -7.53 14.79 -3.23
CA PHE A 834 -6.95 14.83 -4.57
C PHE A 834 -7.98 14.58 -5.69
N ILE A 835 -8.86 13.59 -5.50
CA ILE A 835 -9.91 13.20 -6.47
C ILE A 835 -10.95 14.31 -6.62
N VAL A 836 -11.45 14.83 -5.50
CA VAL A 836 -12.48 15.88 -5.45
C VAL A 836 -11.90 17.19 -5.99
N GLY A 837 -10.67 17.55 -5.60
CA GLY A 837 -9.96 18.73 -6.06
C GLY A 837 -9.78 18.78 -7.58
N GLY A 838 -9.09 17.78 -8.13
CA GLY A 838 -8.92 17.58 -9.57
C GLY A 838 -7.48 17.32 -10.02
N ARG A 839 -7.31 16.24 -10.80
CA ARG A 839 -6.00 15.76 -11.27
C ARG A 839 -5.25 16.88 -12.02
N GLY A 840 -4.04 17.20 -11.57
CA GLY A 840 -3.14 18.12 -12.27
C GLY A 840 -3.33 19.60 -11.95
N ASN A 841 -4.12 19.97 -10.93
CA ASN A 841 -4.35 21.37 -10.56
C ASN A 841 -4.16 21.62 -9.04
N ASN A 842 -3.17 22.44 -8.68
CA ASN A 842 -2.86 22.78 -7.29
C ASN A 842 -3.99 23.59 -6.62
N ARG A 843 -4.69 24.46 -7.35
CA ARG A 843 -5.90 25.16 -6.88
C ARG A 843 -6.98 24.17 -6.44
N GLY A 844 -7.13 23.09 -7.21
CA GLY A 844 -8.01 21.98 -6.88
C GLY A 844 -7.63 21.27 -5.58
N MET A 845 -6.33 21.02 -5.35
CA MET A 845 -5.86 20.33 -4.15
C MET A 845 -6.25 21.04 -2.86
N ILE A 846 -6.14 22.37 -2.81
CA ILE A 846 -6.52 23.16 -1.63
C ILE A 846 -8.03 23.07 -1.36
N VAL A 847 -8.88 23.23 -2.39
CA VAL A 847 -10.35 23.09 -2.23
C VAL A 847 -10.75 21.67 -1.84
N GLY A 848 -10.09 20.65 -2.41
CA GLY A 848 -10.30 19.25 -2.05
C GLY A 848 -9.89 18.93 -0.61
N ALA A 849 -8.73 19.41 -0.17
CA ALA A 849 -8.26 19.26 1.21
C ALA A 849 -9.20 19.95 2.19
N PHE A 850 -9.61 21.20 1.91
CA PHE A 850 -10.51 21.96 2.77
C PHE A 850 -11.89 21.29 2.91
N LEU A 851 -12.44 20.75 1.82
CA LEU A 851 -13.69 19.99 1.86
C LEU A 851 -13.59 18.77 2.78
N ILE A 852 -12.49 18.00 2.71
CA ILE A 852 -12.28 16.83 3.59
C ILE A 852 -12.08 17.24 5.06
N VAL A 853 -11.35 18.33 5.32
CA VAL A 853 -11.15 18.86 6.68
C VAL A 853 -12.44 19.41 7.28
N ILE A 854 -13.29 20.11 6.52
CA ILE A 854 -14.62 20.51 7.00
C ILE A 854 -15.52 19.30 7.25
N VAL A 855 -15.50 18.27 6.40
CA VAL A 855 -16.26 17.04 6.65
C VAL A 855 -15.79 16.38 7.96
N GLU A 856 -14.48 16.28 8.21
CA GLU A 856 -13.97 15.80 9.49
C GLU A 856 -14.47 16.64 10.67
N PHE A 857 -14.35 17.96 10.57
CA PHE A 857 -14.76 18.86 11.65
C PHE A 857 -16.27 18.81 11.93
N PHE A 858 -17.11 18.84 10.88
CA PHE A 858 -18.56 18.80 10.98
C PHE A 858 -19.05 17.55 11.73
N PHE A 859 -18.50 16.38 11.41
CA PHE A 859 -18.80 15.15 12.14
C PHE A 859 -18.31 15.17 13.59
N ASN A 860 -17.18 15.82 13.88
CA ASN A 860 -16.70 15.98 15.27
C ASN A 860 -17.65 16.89 16.08
N VAL A 861 -18.18 17.97 15.50
CA VAL A 861 -19.22 18.81 16.12
C VAL A 861 -20.49 18.00 16.38
N MET A 862 -20.93 17.17 15.42
CA MET A 862 -22.11 16.31 15.61
C MET A 862 -21.94 15.30 16.76
N VAL A 863 -20.72 14.79 17.01
CA VAL A 863 -20.45 13.92 18.17
C VAL A 863 -20.66 14.69 19.48
N VAL A 864 -20.24 15.94 19.56
CA VAL A 864 -20.47 16.80 20.74
C VAL A 864 -21.95 17.18 20.87
N ALA A 865 -22.62 17.51 19.76
CA ALA A 865 -24.03 17.91 19.73
C ALA A 865 -24.99 16.83 20.26
N ARG A 866 -24.61 15.54 20.20
CA ARG A 866 -25.36 14.44 20.84
C ARG A 866 -25.48 14.59 22.36
N GLY A 867 -24.59 15.33 23.02
CA GLY A 867 -24.50 15.43 24.47
C GLY A 867 -25.56 16.30 25.17
N SER A 868 -26.23 17.22 24.45
CA SER A 868 -27.30 18.06 25.03
C SER A 868 -28.22 18.62 23.93
N GLU A 869 -29.51 18.72 24.24
CA GLU A 869 -30.56 19.21 23.33
C GLU A 869 -30.37 20.68 22.93
N SER A 870 -29.68 21.48 23.75
CA SER A 870 -29.39 22.89 23.49
C SER A 870 -28.28 23.12 22.46
N LEU A 871 -27.55 22.06 22.06
CA LEU A 871 -26.41 22.20 21.17
C LEU A 871 -26.85 22.27 19.69
N PRO A 872 -26.28 23.20 18.89
CA PRO A 872 -26.52 23.24 17.46
C PRO A 872 -26.22 21.90 16.78
N LEU A 873 -27.03 21.57 15.77
CA LEU A 873 -27.07 20.27 15.06
C LEU A 873 -27.67 19.10 15.87
N HIS A 874 -28.04 19.23 17.14
CA HIS A 874 -28.60 18.12 17.94
C HIS A 874 -29.76 17.41 17.24
N GLY A 875 -30.76 18.16 16.75
CA GLY A 875 -31.90 17.58 16.02
C GLY A 875 -31.50 16.78 14.78
N ILE A 876 -30.45 17.17 14.06
CA ILE A 876 -29.93 16.41 12.90
C ILE A 876 -29.31 15.09 13.36
N VAL A 877 -28.58 15.09 14.47
CA VAL A 877 -28.02 13.87 15.07
C VAL A 877 -29.13 12.93 15.52
N THR A 878 -30.15 13.44 16.21
CA THR A 878 -31.31 12.66 16.67
C THR A 878 -32.14 12.11 15.50
N HIS A 879 -32.30 12.86 14.40
CA HIS A 879 -32.90 12.34 13.17
C HIS A 879 -32.05 11.22 12.52
N LEU A 880 -30.72 11.33 12.53
CA LEU A 880 -29.83 10.29 12.01
C LEU A 880 -29.82 9.03 12.90
N ASP A 881 -29.90 9.19 14.22
CA ASP A 881 -30.01 8.09 15.16
C ASP A 881 -31.35 7.35 15.02
N ASN A 882 -32.45 8.08 14.88
CA ASN A 882 -33.76 7.49 14.61
C ASN A 882 -33.81 6.79 13.23
N ALA A 883 -33.26 7.41 12.19
CA ALA A 883 -33.18 6.79 10.85
C ALA A 883 -32.27 5.55 10.84
N PHE A 884 -31.17 5.56 11.58
CA PHE A 884 -30.29 4.40 11.71
C PHE A 884 -30.94 3.27 12.52
N ARG A 885 -31.63 3.59 13.62
CA ARG A 885 -32.45 2.64 14.37
C ARG A 885 -33.49 1.99 13.47
N TRP A 886 -34.20 2.78 12.65
CA TRP A 886 -35.17 2.26 11.67
C TRP A 886 -34.53 1.32 10.65
N VAL A 887 -33.34 1.62 10.13
CA VAL A 887 -32.61 0.71 9.22
C VAL A 887 -32.18 -0.59 9.90
N VAL A 888 -31.79 -0.55 11.18
CA VAL A 888 -31.24 -1.72 11.90
C VAL A 888 -32.30 -2.61 12.54
N VAL A 889 -33.36 -2.00 13.08
CA VAL A 889 -34.45 -2.68 13.80
C VAL A 889 -35.64 -2.91 12.87
N ASP A 890 -36.29 -1.86 12.39
CA ASP A 890 -37.58 -1.99 11.70
C ASP A 890 -37.44 -2.59 10.29
N PHE A 891 -36.46 -2.13 9.50
CA PHE A 891 -36.13 -2.75 8.21
C PHE A 891 -35.23 -3.98 8.38
N GLY A 892 -34.32 -3.94 9.36
CA GLY A 892 -33.32 -4.98 9.58
C GLY A 892 -33.85 -6.27 10.20
N GLY A 893 -34.88 -6.19 11.04
CA GLY A 893 -35.52 -7.35 11.69
C GLY A 893 -36.16 -8.34 10.70
N TYR A 894 -36.48 -7.89 9.48
CA TYR A 894 -36.90 -8.79 8.39
C TYR A 894 -35.75 -9.61 7.78
N LEU A 895 -34.48 -9.34 8.17
CA LEU A 895 -33.27 -9.95 7.62
C LEU A 895 -32.38 -10.63 8.67
N TRP A 896 -32.49 -10.25 9.95
CA TRP A 896 -31.73 -10.82 11.06
C TRP A 896 -32.55 -10.84 12.35
N SER A 897 -32.26 -11.79 13.23
CA SER A 897 -32.89 -11.95 14.55
C SER A 897 -32.60 -10.78 15.50
N ASP A 898 -33.44 -10.63 16.53
CA ASP A 898 -33.25 -9.64 17.59
C ASP A 898 -31.95 -9.87 18.38
N LEU A 899 -31.58 -11.13 18.64
CA LEU A 899 -30.30 -11.49 19.28
C LEU A 899 -29.09 -10.93 18.53
N SER A 900 -29.15 -10.93 17.19
CA SER A 900 -28.12 -10.36 16.30
C SER A 900 -28.04 -8.83 16.36
N ILE A 901 -29.04 -8.17 16.97
CA ILE A 901 -29.04 -6.74 17.30
C ILE A 901 -28.54 -6.55 18.74
N GLU A 902 -29.05 -7.30 19.72
CA GLU A 902 -28.71 -7.16 21.14
C GLU A 902 -27.23 -7.41 21.45
N GLU A 903 -26.63 -8.45 20.85
CA GLU A 903 -25.21 -8.80 21.00
C GLU A 903 -24.25 -7.71 20.46
N VAL A 904 -24.74 -6.85 19.57
CA VAL A 904 -23.97 -5.68 19.07
C VAL A 904 -24.29 -4.42 19.87
N PHE A 905 -25.58 -4.16 20.11
CA PHE A 905 -26.11 -2.92 20.69
C PHE A 905 -26.54 -3.14 22.15
N LEU A 906 -25.56 -3.51 22.97
CA LEU A 906 -25.71 -3.76 24.40
C LEU A 906 -26.59 -2.68 25.07
N ARG A 907 -27.56 -3.13 25.89
CA ARG A 907 -28.58 -2.29 26.55
C ARG A 907 -29.60 -1.64 25.58
N GLY A 908 -29.80 -2.21 24.39
CA GLY A 908 -30.87 -1.83 23.44
C GLY A 908 -30.71 -0.45 22.79
N LYS A 909 -29.60 0.25 23.02
CA LYS A 909 -29.34 1.58 22.43
C LYS A 909 -28.68 1.43 21.05
N VAL A 910 -29.51 1.30 20.03
CA VAL A 910 -29.10 1.38 18.62
C VAL A 910 -28.87 2.85 18.25
N ILE A 911 -27.60 3.27 18.19
CA ILE A 911 -27.15 4.65 17.94
C ILE A 911 -26.17 4.64 16.76
N VAL A 912 -26.23 5.59 15.83
CA VAL A 912 -25.26 5.65 14.73
C VAL A 912 -23.91 6.16 15.23
N ASN A 913 -22.84 5.44 14.90
CA ASN A 913 -21.49 5.92 15.15
C ASN A 913 -21.07 6.88 14.03
N LEU A 914 -21.06 8.17 14.35
CA LEU A 914 -20.79 9.29 13.45
C LEU A 914 -19.40 9.22 12.80
N SER A 915 -18.40 8.64 13.46
CA SER A 915 -17.06 8.42 12.88
C SER A 915 -17.08 7.42 11.72
N TYR A 916 -18.01 6.46 11.74
CA TYR A 916 -18.20 5.49 10.65
C TYR A 916 -19.16 6.02 9.57
N LEU A 917 -20.16 6.82 9.94
CA LEU A 917 -20.97 7.56 8.96
C LEU A 917 -20.11 8.55 8.14
N LYS A 918 -19.13 9.22 8.77
CA LYS A 918 -18.07 9.99 8.09
C LYS A 918 -17.33 9.14 7.05
N LEU A 919 -16.90 7.93 7.44
CA LEU A 919 -16.18 7.02 6.55
C LEU A 919 -17.03 6.56 5.34
N ALA A 920 -18.32 6.29 5.55
CA ALA A 920 -19.26 5.97 4.49
C ALA A 920 -19.43 7.14 3.51
N LEU A 921 -19.62 8.36 4.03
CA LEU A 921 -19.80 9.56 3.23
C LEU A 921 -18.56 9.84 2.36
N ILE A 922 -17.35 9.69 2.90
CA ILE A 922 -16.12 9.95 2.13
C ILE A 922 -15.91 8.88 1.04
N GLY A 923 -16.23 7.61 1.32
CA GLY A 923 -16.27 6.55 0.29
C GLY A 923 -17.28 6.84 -0.82
N LEU A 924 -18.46 7.35 -0.47
CA LEU A 924 -19.49 7.79 -1.42
C LEU A 924 -19.03 9.01 -2.23
N ILE A 925 -18.42 10.02 -1.60
CA ILE A 925 -17.87 11.22 -2.26
C ILE A 925 -16.84 10.82 -3.31
N ILE A 926 -15.92 9.90 -3.03
CA ILE A 926 -14.96 9.36 -4.02
C ILE A 926 -15.68 8.81 -5.25
N ILE A 927 -16.68 7.95 -5.04
CA ILE A 927 -17.42 7.29 -6.13
C ILE A 927 -18.22 8.33 -6.94
N VAL A 928 -18.94 9.23 -6.27
CA VAL A 928 -19.80 10.25 -6.91
C VAL A 928 -18.97 11.29 -7.65
N ALA A 929 -17.86 11.78 -7.06
CA ALA A 929 -16.94 12.70 -7.73
C ALA A 929 -16.40 12.10 -9.03
N LEU A 930 -15.89 10.85 -8.99
CA LEU A 930 -15.42 10.16 -10.18
C LEU A 930 -16.54 9.91 -11.22
N GLN A 931 -17.77 9.62 -10.78
CA GLN A 931 -18.89 9.40 -11.71
C GLN A 931 -19.40 10.69 -12.36
N LEU A 932 -19.49 11.82 -11.63
CA LEU A 932 -20.02 13.09 -12.14
C LEU A 932 -18.95 13.94 -12.82
N ALA A 933 -17.79 14.07 -12.18
CA ALA A 933 -16.69 14.93 -12.58
C ALA A 933 -15.35 14.15 -12.56
N PRO A 934 -15.08 13.27 -13.54
CA PRO A 934 -13.89 12.41 -13.56
C PRO A 934 -12.53 13.15 -13.67
N LYS A 935 -12.55 14.48 -13.82
CA LYS A 935 -11.37 15.37 -13.75
C LYS A 935 -11.31 16.21 -12.45
N GLY A 936 -12.21 15.96 -11.50
CA GLY A 936 -12.44 16.73 -10.28
C GLY A 936 -13.27 18.00 -10.46
N LEU A 937 -13.39 18.79 -9.39
CA LEU A 937 -14.06 20.09 -9.36
C LEU A 937 -13.31 21.13 -10.19
N ILE A 938 -11.99 21.26 -9.98
CA ILE A 938 -11.12 22.21 -10.66
C ILE A 938 -10.09 21.41 -11.49
N PRO A 939 -10.40 21.10 -12.76
CA PRO A 939 -9.53 20.27 -13.61
C PRO A 939 -8.23 20.99 -13.96
N GLU A 940 -7.24 20.24 -14.45
CA GLU A 940 -6.05 20.81 -15.09
C GLU A 940 -6.43 21.72 -16.27
N VAL A 941 -5.85 22.92 -16.28
CA VAL A 941 -5.92 23.88 -17.38
C VAL A 941 -4.80 23.57 -18.37
N PRO A 942 -5.08 23.24 -19.65
CA PRO A 942 -4.05 22.94 -20.64
C PRO A 942 -3.27 24.20 -21.01
N SER A 943 -1.99 24.27 -20.63
CA SER A 943 -1.09 25.34 -21.09
C SER A 943 -0.79 25.15 -22.58
N ARG A 944 -1.48 25.90 -23.44
CA ARG A 944 -1.15 26.02 -24.86
C ARG A 944 -0.16 27.18 -25.03
N PRO A 945 0.96 27.01 -25.76
CA PRO A 945 1.78 28.15 -26.16
C PRO A 945 0.94 29.09 -27.03
N ILE A 946 1.03 30.39 -26.76
CA ILE A 946 0.30 31.41 -27.53
C ILE A 946 0.79 31.36 -28.99
N PRO A 947 -0.11 31.27 -30.00
CA PRO A 947 0.30 31.31 -31.40
C PRO A 947 1.10 32.58 -31.72
N SER A 948 2.18 32.43 -32.48
CA SER A 948 3.13 33.52 -32.81
C SER A 948 2.47 34.73 -33.51
N VAL A 949 1.28 34.55 -34.08
CA VAL A 949 0.43 35.59 -34.66
C VAL A 949 0.03 36.66 -33.65
N ASP A 950 -0.31 36.30 -32.41
CA ASP A 950 -0.75 37.26 -31.38
C ASP A 950 0.42 38.05 -30.76
N LEU A 951 1.64 37.48 -30.77
CA LEU A 951 2.84 38.22 -30.36
C LEU A 951 3.10 39.41 -31.30
N ARG A 952 2.87 39.24 -32.61
CA ARG A 952 2.93 40.35 -33.58
C ARG A 952 1.82 41.40 -33.42
N ARG A 953 0.71 41.06 -32.76
CA ARG A 953 -0.35 42.04 -32.41
C ARG A 953 -0.01 42.82 -31.14
N ARG A 954 0.55 42.17 -30.11
CA ARG A 954 1.01 42.86 -28.89
C ARG A 954 2.24 43.74 -29.11
N GLY A 955 3.11 43.37 -30.04
CA GLY A 955 4.27 44.19 -30.45
C GLY A 955 3.95 45.39 -31.34
N LYS A 956 2.67 45.73 -31.57
CA LYS A 956 2.23 46.86 -32.40
C LYS A 956 1.33 47.86 -31.64
N GLY A 957 1.56 47.98 -30.33
CA GLY A 957 0.83 48.92 -29.45
C GLY A 957 1.66 50.08 -28.89
N VAL A 958 2.88 50.29 -29.41
CA VAL A 958 3.81 51.35 -28.97
C VAL A 958 4.56 51.92 -30.19
N GLU A 959 3.82 52.53 -31.12
CA GLU A 959 4.32 53.46 -32.14
C GLU A 959 3.14 54.07 -32.94
N GLN A 960 2.37 54.95 -32.28
CA GLN A 960 1.58 56.06 -32.84
C GLN A 960 1.00 56.90 -31.71
#